data_AF-A0A9P0J226-F1
#
_entry.id   AF-A0A9P0J226-F1
#
_cell.length_a   1.000
_cell.length_b   1.000
_cell.length_c   1.000
_cell.angle_alpha   90.00
_cell.angle_beta   90.00
_cell.angle_gamma   90.00
#
_symmetry.space_group_name_H-M   'P 1'
#
loop_
_entity.id
_entity.type
_entity.pdbx_description
1 polymer ?
#
loop_
_entity_poly.entity_id
_entity_poly.type
_entity_poly.pdbx_seq_one_letter_code
_entity_poly.pdbx_strand_id
1 'polypeptide(L)'
;MSSSSARTYEWNWYSKPIINHKRKQKCILEKCGENHPLKSSTEITSMKCKNVLVNDPLSSNITYGDDPLSRPAQLIPTDFDEIDNGCLDDIQPWSTFKQGILNSYTTSEKLSFHAFSKSLQSATIRSRLEELEEFDDQMEYSEKELYDLTQQEFVTHMDNLGKEIIEAWNNEQRVKALKIVIQCTKILSYTSPLQFYPSKFVLVTDLLDLFGDLVFKRLQSKSEIIDGRVTKLPDKFTPDMVSDAAKETCQNWFFKIASIRELIPRLYIEAAILRSYRFIKPAEQNVALLRLIKMVRGIGNPLVAWYARCYLCRIGVLTNLSINYFEESFKDILLTYKQLNNRFVCKDIQNQNMNMDKFLQLLCPALEWIVKGLSASKDPHSLDEIVRWCTLQNLNGLLINTIVITFPGNYLSMKAEYLINLIAKWEYDVFPQTLVIQNLGMSLRGHLVPNASNVFREAWTMVNKVKDSERFMACAEAWIYFIVKHFKNKEISVFMDDITRHLSNRVGIERFHTQLHNILQHLLNYIEDFEDTFHMNYLLPYLDMFGSDTNKSMRCKIVLEAYRTRGENVESSDPVINDCLMYMCKILHDSVDSLTVEDEVRQISRLIACFIFRVDYGNDLEKYLNFYMEARGAFIRLDYVQSALVQCVNKLMVLSVSNSRALVKNSFARACSAYCYITIPSITSPLVKLQLYILTGQTSLLNGCLGQADACLKAASMVVSDFPATLEVDGLIIDAEPILVSYIKQMLSILLVVPDCPDLEVLHQVKLLIRVIRQYSWTDPMQPHILYLYVLDILATATLDTYPYRIPDVDSNDVLYGREPQFVADVDSICTVVLDNILERLYSLVDKPNSQTKLAFELLLHFVVRADLNEIQMATLAVNLWKLSKKNKTAMDSKIEEKMMSYIIEFCENEDDEIYHKFINKITGKPIGSTIKKE
;
A
#
# COMPACT_ATOMS: atom_id res chain seq x y z
N MET A 1 4.65 -60.61 40.20
CA MET A 1 3.68 -61.58 40.74
C MET A 1 2.33 -61.27 40.13
N SER A 2 1.73 -62.29 39.54
CA SER A 2 0.47 -62.30 38.80
C SER A 2 -0.73 -61.90 39.67
N SER A 3 -1.48 -60.90 39.23
CA SER A 3 -2.89 -60.75 39.62
C SER A 3 -3.72 -60.53 38.38
N SER A 4 -4.47 -61.57 38.01
CA SER A 4 -5.58 -61.56 37.07
C SER A 4 -6.37 -60.25 37.15
N SER A 5 -6.38 -59.47 36.06
CA SER A 5 -7.32 -58.38 35.86
C SER A 5 -8.73 -58.98 35.72
N ALA A 6 -9.42 -59.16 36.83
CA ALA A 6 -10.85 -59.38 36.79
C ALA A 6 -11.47 -58.17 36.10
N ARG A 7 -12.07 -58.35 34.91
CA ARG A 7 -12.95 -57.37 34.29
C ARG A 7 -13.96 -56.97 35.37
N THR A 8 -13.90 -55.72 35.82
CA THR A 8 -14.62 -55.33 37.04
C THR A 8 -16.03 -54.86 36.75
N TYR A 9 -16.33 -54.45 35.51
CA TYR A 9 -17.66 -54.06 35.04
C TYR A 9 -17.79 -54.39 33.55
N GLU A 10 -18.77 -55.19 33.15
CA GLU A 10 -19.12 -55.42 31.73
C GLU A 10 -20.25 -54.45 31.33
N TRP A 11 -20.05 -53.69 30.25
CA TRP A 11 -21.04 -52.74 29.76
C TRP A 11 -22.19 -53.47 29.07
N ASN A 12 -23.42 -53.12 29.42
CA ASN A 12 -24.63 -53.59 28.74
C ASN A 12 -25.51 -52.38 28.38
N TRP A 13 -25.94 -52.29 27.13
CA TRP A 13 -26.80 -51.21 26.65
C TRP A 13 -28.25 -51.32 27.13
N TYR A 14 -28.82 -50.19 27.55
CA TYR A 14 -30.22 -50.14 27.92
C TYR A 14 -31.12 -50.39 26.70
N SER A 15 -32.10 -51.29 26.86
CA SER A 15 -32.79 -51.90 25.73
C SER A 15 -33.88 -51.04 25.07
N LYS A 16 -34.20 -49.85 25.60
CA LYS A 16 -35.21 -48.94 25.02
C LYS A 16 -34.57 -47.81 24.21
N PRO A 17 -35.14 -47.43 23.05
CA PRO A 17 -34.68 -46.25 22.31
C PRO A 17 -34.91 -44.98 23.16
N ILE A 18 -33.86 -44.19 23.38
CA ILE A 18 -33.85 -42.93 24.16
C ILE A 18 -34.78 -41.83 23.56
N ILE A 19 -35.50 -42.13 22.48
CA ILE A 19 -36.26 -41.18 21.64
C ILE A 19 -37.50 -40.59 22.35
N ASN A 20 -37.90 -41.07 23.53
CA ASN A 20 -39.12 -40.57 24.22
C ASN A 20 -38.92 -39.32 25.08
N HIS A 21 -37.70 -38.81 25.26
CA HIS A 21 -37.51 -37.50 25.89
C HIS A 21 -37.90 -36.35 24.93
N LYS A 22 -39.18 -35.95 24.96
CA LYS A 22 -39.77 -34.74 24.35
C LYS A 22 -39.59 -34.56 22.83
N ARG A 23 -40.18 -35.45 22.01
CA ARG A 23 -40.74 -35.06 20.69
C ARG A 23 -42.05 -34.26 20.83
N LYS A 24 -42.00 -33.14 21.57
CA LYS A 24 -43.06 -32.09 21.56
C LYS A 24 -42.55 -30.69 21.24
N GLN A 25 -41.28 -30.53 20.91
CA GLN A 25 -40.84 -29.42 20.07
C GLN A 25 -40.42 -30.01 18.72
N LYS A 26 -41.10 -29.57 17.67
CA LYS A 26 -40.69 -29.80 16.29
C LYS A 26 -39.27 -29.24 16.17
N CYS A 27 -38.26 -30.12 16.13
CA CYS A 27 -36.98 -29.75 15.55
C CYS A 27 -37.21 -29.70 14.03
N ILE A 28 -37.81 -28.61 13.58
CA ILE A 28 -37.68 -28.18 12.20
C ILE A 28 -36.21 -27.83 12.08
N LEU A 29 -35.46 -28.53 11.22
CA LEU A 29 -34.24 -27.97 10.66
C LEU A 29 -34.64 -26.63 10.03
N GLU A 30 -34.45 -25.54 10.77
CA GLU A 30 -34.53 -24.20 10.21
C GLU A 30 -33.55 -24.18 9.04
N LYS A 31 -34.07 -23.83 7.85
CA LYS A 31 -33.23 -23.32 6.78
C LYS A 31 -32.30 -22.29 7.42
N CYS A 32 -31.00 -22.48 7.26
CA CYS A 32 -29.92 -21.67 7.84
C CYS A 32 -30.37 -20.23 8.13
N GLY A 33 -30.67 -19.95 9.40
CA GLY A 33 -30.91 -18.60 9.89
C GLY A 33 -29.66 -17.76 9.72
N GLU A 34 -29.86 -16.44 9.59
CA GLU A 34 -28.92 -15.44 9.06
C GLU A 34 -27.57 -15.29 9.80
N ASN A 35 -27.29 -16.07 10.84
CA ASN A 35 -26.13 -15.94 11.73
C ASN A 35 -25.26 -17.21 11.79
N HIS A 36 -24.75 -17.67 10.65
CA HIS A 36 -23.74 -18.73 10.61
C HIS A 36 -22.32 -18.14 10.67
N PRO A 37 -21.39 -18.64 11.50
CA PRO A 37 -20.05 -18.09 11.70
C PRO A 37 -19.08 -18.23 10.50
N LEU A 38 -19.59 -18.53 9.30
CA LEU A 38 -18.81 -18.66 8.05
C LEU A 38 -19.45 -17.93 6.86
N LYS A 39 -20.36 -16.95 7.10
CA LYS A 39 -20.85 -16.11 6.00
C LYS A 39 -19.96 -14.88 5.82
N SER A 40 -19.34 -14.76 4.65
CA SER A 40 -18.69 -13.54 4.17
C SER A 40 -19.73 -12.43 4.01
N SER A 41 -19.56 -11.35 4.77
CA SER A 41 -20.41 -10.17 4.72
C SER A 41 -20.00 -9.25 3.56
N THR A 42 -20.64 -9.44 2.41
CA THR A 42 -20.80 -8.41 1.39
C THR A 42 -22.25 -7.91 1.47
N GLU A 43 -22.46 -6.73 2.07
CA GLU A 43 -23.32 -5.68 1.50
C GLU A 43 -23.31 -4.43 2.41
N ILE A 44 -23.13 -3.31 1.73
CA ILE A 44 -23.03 -1.95 2.24
C ILE A 44 -24.43 -1.48 2.61
N THR A 45 -24.64 -1.01 3.84
CA THR A 45 -25.70 -0.02 4.09
C THR A 45 -25.32 0.93 5.22
N SER A 46 -25.27 2.20 4.83
CA SER A 46 -25.04 3.37 5.64
C SER A 46 -25.98 3.48 6.86
N MET A 47 -25.43 3.66 8.05
CA MET A 47 -26.11 4.43 9.10
C MET A 47 -25.14 5.32 9.87
N LYS A 48 -25.57 6.57 10.01
CA LYS A 48 -24.94 7.72 10.65
C LYS A 48 -24.64 7.43 12.13
N CYS A 49 -23.39 7.55 12.54
CA CYS A 49 -23.02 7.66 13.96
C CYS A 49 -22.80 9.13 14.33
N LYS A 50 -23.54 9.57 15.36
CA LYS A 50 -23.40 10.86 16.02
C LYS A 50 -22.11 10.88 16.86
N ASN A 51 -21.39 11.99 16.76
CA ASN A 51 -20.20 12.32 17.52
C ASN A 51 -20.39 12.18 19.04
N VAL A 52 -19.57 11.36 19.67
CA VAL A 52 -19.20 11.48 21.09
C VAL A 52 -17.67 11.38 21.13
N LEU A 53 -17.02 12.50 21.44
CA LEU A 53 -15.57 12.60 21.63
C LEU A 53 -15.17 11.86 22.91
N VAL A 54 -14.38 10.80 22.79
CA VAL A 54 -13.49 10.29 23.83
C VAL A 54 -12.10 10.18 23.18
N ASN A 55 -11.16 10.98 23.67
CA ASN A 55 -9.78 11.04 23.17
C ASN A 55 -9.02 9.76 23.56
N ASP A 56 -8.67 8.94 22.57
CA ASP A 56 -7.76 7.79 22.69
C ASP A 56 -6.34 8.21 22.26
N PRO A 57 -5.28 8.04 23.10
CA PRO A 57 -3.93 8.47 22.78
C PRO A 57 -3.17 7.53 21.82
N LEU A 58 -3.80 6.52 21.23
CA LEU A 58 -3.14 5.52 20.38
C LEU A 58 -3.46 5.59 18.88
N SER A 59 -4.15 6.64 18.42
CA SER A 59 -4.50 6.83 16.99
C SER A 59 -3.54 7.74 16.20
N SER A 60 -2.28 7.89 16.63
CA SER A 60 -1.26 8.54 15.80
C SER A 60 -0.76 7.57 14.72
N ASN A 61 -1.17 7.85 13.49
CA ASN A 61 -0.75 7.20 12.24
C ASN A 61 0.72 6.75 12.26
N ILE A 62 0.93 5.43 12.29
CA ILE A 62 2.19 4.81 11.89
C ILE A 62 2.13 4.66 10.37
N THR A 63 2.67 5.65 9.65
CA THR A 63 3.03 5.51 8.24
C THR A 63 4.29 4.65 8.16
N TYR A 64 4.14 3.43 7.63
CA TYR A 64 5.27 2.63 7.18
C TYR A 64 5.98 3.36 6.04
N GLY A 65 7.26 3.68 6.21
CA GLY A 65 8.13 4.14 5.12
C GLY A 65 9.07 5.32 5.38
N ASP A 66 9.51 5.57 6.61
CA ASP A 66 10.62 6.50 6.88
C ASP A 66 11.87 5.72 7.30
N ASP A 67 12.80 5.55 6.36
CA ASP A 67 14.15 5.02 6.61
C ASP A 67 14.96 6.03 7.46
N PRO A 68 15.49 5.64 8.64
CA PRO A 68 16.29 6.52 9.50
C PRO A 68 17.60 7.03 8.87
N LEU A 69 18.02 6.51 7.72
CA LEU A 69 19.24 6.91 7.00
C LEU A 69 19.01 7.98 5.92
N SER A 70 17.77 8.36 5.62
CA SER A 70 17.44 9.39 4.61
C SER A 70 17.49 10.84 5.13
N ARG A 71 17.82 11.05 6.41
CA ARG A 71 17.86 12.36 7.07
C ARG A 71 18.96 13.36 6.65
N PRO A 72 20.05 13.05 5.92
CA PRO A 72 21.05 14.07 5.60
C PRO A 72 20.71 15.02 4.43
N ALA A 73 19.64 14.76 3.66
CA ALA A 73 19.38 15.49 2.41
C ALA A 73 18.28 16.57 2.48
N GLN A 74 17.59 16.72 3.62
CA GLN A 74 16.66 17.82 3.82
C GLN A 74 17.43 19.01 4.39
N LEU A 75 17.75 19.99 3.53
CA LEU A 75 18.08 21.33 3.96
C LEU A 75 17.00 21.78 4.95
N ILE A 76 17.37 21.96 6.20
CA ILE A 76 16.49 22.46 7.25
C ILE A 76 15.93 23.80 6.73
N PRO A 77 14.60 23.96 6.62
CA PRO A 77 14.01 25.27 6.36
C PRO A 77 14.51 26.21 7.44
N THR A 78 15.28 27.22 7.07
CA THR A 78 15.60 28.28 8.01
C THR A 78 14.30 29.02 8.36
N ASP A 79 14.15 29.50 9.60
CA ASP A 79 12.99 30.28 10.11
C ASP A 79 12.63 31.56 9.30
N PHE A 80 13.23 31.76 8.13
CA PHE A 80 13.02 32.84 7.18
C PHE A 80 11.99 32.52 6.08
N ASP A 81 11.54 31.27 5.93
CA ASP A 81 10.69 30.84 4.81
C ASP A 81 9.16 31.06 5.01
N GLU A 82 8.71 31.58 6.16
CA GLU A 82 7.26 31.62 6.52
C GLU A 82 6.51 32.93 6.26
N ILE A 83 7.08 33.94 5.59
CA ILE A 83 6.39 35.22 5.36
C ILE A 83 6.00 35.38 3.88
N ASP A 84 5.01 34.61 3.42
CA ASP A 84 4.35 34.85 2.13
C ASP A 84 2.84 35.11 2.38
N ASN A 85 2.53 36.32 2.85
CA ASN A 85 1.15 36.75 3.13
C ASN A 85 0.53 37.43 1.89
N GLY A 86 -0.23 36.65 1.12
CA GLY A 86 -1.48 37.01 0.44
C GLY A 86 -1.45 38.01 -0.73
N CYS A 87 -1.82 37.53 -1.93
CA CYS A 87 -2.81 38.11 -2.89
C CYS A 87 -2.72 37.53 -4.32
N LEU A 88 -2.00 36.43 -4.56
CA LEU A 88 -2.00 35.72 -5.86
C LEU A 88 -2.06 34.21 -5.59
N ASP A 89 -3.23 33.70 -5.19
CA ASP A 89 -3.45 32.28 -4.86
C ASP A 89 -3.08 31.30 -6.01
N ASP A 90 -2.98 31.82 -7.25
CA ASP A 90 -2.65 31.05 -8.45
C ASP A 90 -1.13 30.88 -8.71
N ILE A 91 -0.25 31.63 -8.02
CA ILE A 91 1.21 31.52 -8.24
C ILE A 91 1.80 30.64 -7.13
N GLN A 92 2.42 29.51 -7.52
CA GLN A 92 3.16 28.66 -6.58
C GLN A 92 4.21 29.47 -5.81
N PRO A 93 4.42 29.17 -4.51
CA PRO A 93 5.43 29.85 -3.69
C PRO A 93 6.82 29.80 -4.33
N TRP A 94 7.57 30.90 -4.20
CA TRP A 94 8.94 30.98 -4.71
C TRP A 94 9.84 29.88 -4.14
N SER A 95 9.59 29.43 -2.91
CA SER A 95 10.34 28.37 -2.24
C SER A 95 10.37 27.06 -3.03
N THR A 96 9.23 26.63 -3.59
CA THR A 96 9.16 25.44 -4.46
C THR A 96 9.96 25.63 -5.74
N PHE A 97 9.89 26.81 -6.34
CA PHE A 97 10.65 27.15 -7.55
C PHE A 97 12.16 27.15 -7.28
N LYS A 98 12.59 27.71 -6.15
CA LYS A 98 13.97 27.72 -5.64
C LYS A 98 14.52 26.31 -5.47
N GLN A 99 13.77 25.40 -4.84
CA GLN A 99 14.20 24.01 -4.66
C GLN A 99 14.41 23.30 -6.00
N GLY A 100 13.53 23.53 -6.98
CA GLY A 100 13.68 22.99 -8.33
C GLY A 100 14.97 23.46 -9.02
N ILE A 101 15.32 24.74 -8.87
CA ILE A 101 16.57 25.30 -9.42
C ILE A 101 17.80 24.68 -8.76
N LEU A 102 17.85 24.63 -7.43
CA LEU A 102 19.00 24.13 -6.68
C LEU A 102 19.29 22.65 -6.97
N ASN A 103 18.25 21.85 -7.21
CA ASN A 103 18.38 20.44 -7.55
C ASN A 103 18.81 20.20 -9.01
N SER A 104 18.41 21.09 -9.93
CA SER A 104 18.62 20.90 -11.37
C SER A 104 19.93 21.49 -11.88
N TYR A 105 20.41 22.57 -11.26
CA TYR A 105 21.56 23.34 -11.74
C TYR A 105 22.75 23.19 -10.78
N THR A 106 23.29 21.97 -10.75
CA THR A 106 24.45 21.59 -9.92
C THR A 106 25.75 21.60 -10.71
N THR A 107 26.90 21.73 -10.03
CA THR A 107 28.23 21.61 -10.68
C THR A 107 29.23 20.82 -9.82
N SER A 108 29.98 19.91 -10.46
CA SER A 108 31.13 19.21 -9.88
C SER A 108 32.47 19.86 -10.24
N GLU A 109 32.47 20.85 -11.13
CA GLU A 109 33.68 21.58 -11.55
C GLU A 109 34.03 22.67 -10.53
N LYS A 110 35.34 22.85 -10.29
CA LYS A 110 35.88 23.93 -9.44
C LYS A 110 35.54 25.30 -10.03
N LEU A 111 34.90 26.17 -9.24
CA LEU A 111 34.48 27.51 -9.68
C LEU A 111 35.71 28.40 -9.93
N SER A 112 35.91 28.91 -11.16
CA SER A 112 36.96 29.90 -11.45
C SER A 112 36.36 31.24 -11.92
N PHE A 113 36.76 32.33 -11.24
CA PHE A 113 36.33 33.68 -11.53
C PHE A 113 37.51 34.45 -12.17
N HIS A 114 37.57 34.59 -13.49
CA HIS A 114 38.64 35.34 -14.16
C HIS A 114 38.22 36.80 -14.42
N ALA A 115 39.01 37.78 -13.97
CA ALA A 115 38.84 39.19 -14.31
C ALA A 115 39.86 39.62 -15.40
N PHE A 116 39.34 40.18 -16.50
CA PHE A 116 40.14 40.87 -17.53
C PHE A 116 40.01 42.39 -17.30
N SER A 117 41.00 43.02 -16.67
CA SER A 117 41.36 44.43 -16.95
C SER A 117 42.68 44.84 -16.30
N LYS A 118 43.78 44.81 -17.06
CA LYS A 118 44.93 45.68 -16.83
C LYS A 118 45.10 46.57 -18.05
N SER A 119 44.83 47.87 -17.91
CA SER A 119 45.43 48.88 -18.79
C SER A 119 45.55 50.25 -18.11
N LEU A 120 46.80 50.56 -17.76
CA LEU A 120 47.51 51.84 -17.89
C LEU A 120 46.87 53.10 -17.29
N GLN A 121 47.46 53.62 -16.20
CA GLN A 121 47.78 55.05 -16.06
C GLN A 121 48.83 55.34 -14.98
N SER A 122 49.51 56.48 -15.16
CA SER A 122 50.88 56.83 -14.80
C SER A 122 51.12 57.40 -13.38
N ALA A 123 52.37 57.28 -12.95
CA ALA A 123 52.90 57.38 -11.58
C ALA A 123 52.84 58.72 -10.81
N THR A 124 51.97 59.67 -11.15
CA THR A 124 51.99 61.02 -10.54
C THR A 124 50.82 61.32 -9.59
N ILE A 125 49.92 60.36 -9.37
CA ILE A 125 48.77 60.48 -8.45
C ILE A 125 48.87 59.43 -7.32
N ARG A 126 50.05 59.25 -6.72
CA ARG A 126 50.27 58.20 -5.69
C ARG A 126 49.89 58.63 -4.27
N SER A 127 50.19 59.86 -3.84
CA SER A 127 50.04 60.23 -2.43
C SER A 127 48.62 60.60 -1.98
N ARG A 128 47.61 60.53 -2.85
CA ARG A 128 46.18 60.64 -2.49
C ARG A 128 45.39 59.36 -2.80
N LEU A 129 46.03 58.35 -3.38
CA LEU A 129 45.44 57.04 -3.64
C LEU A 129 45.76 56.04 -2.51
N GLU A 130 46.79 56.26 -1.69
CA GLU A 130 47.16 55.31 -0.63
C GLU A 130 46.05 55.11 0.45
N GLU A 131 45.23 56.13 0.74
CA GLU A 131 44.02 55.97 1.60
C GLU A 131 42.81 55.36 0.86
N LEU A 132 42.89 55.12 -0.46
CA LEU A 132 41.90 54.40 -1.27
C LEU A 132 42.41 53.01 -1.71
N GLU A 133 43.73 52.78 -1.73
CA GLU A 133 44.37 51.51 -2.05
C GLU A 133 44.24 50.51 -0.89
N GLU A 134 44.31 50.94 0.38
CA GLU A 134 43.93 50.07 1.52
C GLU A 134 42.44 49.64 1.50
N PHE A 135 41.59 50.35 0.73
CA PHE A 135 40.17 50.02 0.53
C PHE A 135 39.92 49.08 -0.65
N ASP A 136 40.78 49.07 -1.68
CA ASP A 136 40.74 48.11 -2.79
C ASP A 136 41.46 46.79 -2.41
N ASP A 137 42.47 46.83 -1.55
CA ASP A 137 43.25 45.65 -1.14
C ASP A 137 42.42 44.63 -0.33
N GLN A 138 41.42 45.05 0.46
CA GLN A 138 40.47 44.13 1.11
C GLN A 138 39.39 43.60 0.16
N MET A 139 39.05 44.35 -0.89
CA MET A 139 38.09 43.92 -1.92
C MET A 139 38.73 42.88 -2.85
N GLU A 140 39.99 43.07 -3.25
CA GLU A 140 40.80 42.07 -4.00
C GLU A 140 41.08 40.80 -3.19
N TYR A 141 41.15 40.88 -1.85
CA TYR A 141 41.38 39.71 -0.98
C TYR A 141 40.19 38.73 -1.02
N SER A 142 38.95 39.24 -1.06
CA SER A 142 37.74 38.41 -1.13
C SER A 142 37.49 37.77 -2.51
N GLU A 143 37.94 38.41 -3.59
CA GLU A 143 37.89 37.82 -4.93
C GLU A 143 38.79 36.59 -5.06
N LYS A 144 39.88 36.53 -4.27
CA LYS A 144 40.81 35.38 -4.21
C LYS A 144 40.25 34.15 -3.46
N GLU A 145 39.31 34.33 -2.53
CA GLU A 145 38.69 33.23 -1.76
C GLU A 145 37.56 32.51 -2.51
N LEU A 146 37.05 33.13 -3.58
CA LEU A 146 36.03 32.53 -4.46
C LEU A 146 36.61 31.56 -5.50
N TYR A 147 37.94 31.47 -5.60
CA TYR A 147 38.59 30.50 -6.49
C TYR A 147 38.51 29.08 -5.90
N ASP A 148 38.19 28.11 -6.74
CA ASP A 148 38.27 26.67 -6.46
C ASP A 148 37.24 26.09 -5.48
N LEU A 149 36.13 26.79 -5.19
CA LEU A 149 35.03 26.24 -4.39
C LEU A 149 34.19 25.26 -5.21
N THR A 150 33.77 24.15 -4.60
CA THR A 150 32.70 23.26 -5.09
C THR A 150 31.32 23.85 -4.79
N GLN A 151 30.23 23.28 -5.33
CA GLN A 151 28.87 23.74 -5.05
C GLN A 151 28.54 23.77 -3.55
N GLN A 152 28.89 22.71 -2.81
CA GLN A 152 28.59 22.63 -1.37
C GLN A 152 29.41 23.64 -0.57
N GLU A 153 30.66 23.85 -0.95
CA GLU A 153 31.52 24.86 -0.34
C GLU A 153 31.01 26.27 -0.66
N PHE A 154 30.49 26.52 -1.86
CA PHE A 154 29.85 27.79 -2.21
C PHE A 154 28.59 28.04 -1.38
N VAL A 155 27.71 27.04 -1.21
CA VAL A 155 26.54 27.16 -0.33
C VAL A 155 26.97 27.48 1.11
N THR A 156 27.95 26.75 1.63
CA THR A 156 28.49 26.97 2.98
C THR A 156 29.12 28.36 3.13
N HIS A 157 29.83 28.83 2.11
CA HIS A 157 30.37 30.18 2.06
C HIS A 157 29.26 31.24 2.10
N MET A 158 28.18 31.05 1.34
CA MET A 158 27.04 31.98 1.34
C MET A 158 26.34 32.01 2.70
N ASP A 159 26.19 30.86 3.36
CA ASP A 159 25.65 30.78 4.72
C ASP A 159 26.54 31.49 5.74
N ASN A 160 27.86 31.37 5.60
CA ASN A 160 28.82 32.07 6.46
C ASN A 160 28.77 33.58 6.25
N LEU A 161 28.66 34.07 5.01
CA LEU A 161 28.42 35.48 4.72
C LEU A 161 27.10 35.96 5.33
N GLY A 162 26.05 35.14 5.28
CA GLY A 162 24.78 35.42 5.96
C GLY A 162 24.94 35.62 7.46
N LYS A 163 25.69 34.73 8.13
CA LYS A 163 26.04 34.86 9.56
C LYS A 163 26.85 36.13 9.83
N GLU A 164 27.83 36.45 8.97
CA GLU A 164 28.64 37.65 9.12
C GLU A 164 27.81 38.93 8.96
N ILE A 165 26.83 38.94 8.04
CA ILE A 165 25.88 40.06 7.89
C ILE A 165 25.10 40.24 9.20
N ILE A 166 24.58 39.16 9.79
CA ILE A 166 23.82 39.21 11.04
C ILE A 166 24.71 39.68 12.21
N GLU A 167 25.92 39.16 12.32
CA GLU A 167 26.89 39.54 13.35
C GLU A 167 27.28 41.02 13.24
N ALA A 168 27.64 41.47 12.04
CA ALA A 168 27.93 42.88 11.77
C ALA A 168 26.71 43.77 12.05
N TRP A 169 25.49 43.29 11.78
CA TRP A 169 24.26 44.02 12.06
C TRP A 169 24.01 44.19 13.57
N ASN A 170 24.19 43.10 14.32
CA ASN A 170 24.05 43.06 15.79
C ASN A 170 25.10 43.94 16.48
N ASN A 171 26.32 43.97 15.95
CA ASN A 171 27.42 44.83 16.44
C ASN A 171 27.32 46.30 15.95
N GLU A 172 26.17 46.72 15.42
CA GLU A 172 25.93 48.07 14.86
C GLU A 172 26.86 48.50 13.68
N GLN A 173 27.62 47.57 13.11
CA GLN A 173 28.54 47.79 11.99
C GLN A 173 27.80 47.80 10.63
N ARG A 174 26.89 48.75 10.45
CA ARG A 174 25.96 48.76 9.28
C ARG A 174 26.64 49.04 7.95
N VAL A 175 27.77 49.75 7.96
CA VAL A 175 28.61 49.95 6.77
C VAL A 175 29.28 48.64 6.36
N LYS A 176 29.74 47.83 7.34
CA LYS A 176 30.33 46.51 7.08
C LYS A 176 29.27 45.57 6.47
N ALA A 177 28.08 45.50 7.06
CA ALA A 177 26.97 44.71 6.52
C ALA A 177 26.61 45.12 5.07
N LEU A 178 26.53 46.43 4.78
CA LEU A 178 26.30 46.91 3.41
C LEU A 178 27.43 46.53 2.44
N LYS A 179 28.69 46.61 2.87
CA LYS A 179 29.85 46.20 2.05
C LYS A 179 29.79 44.71 1.70
N ILE A 180 29.47 43.84 2.65
CA ILE A 180 29.33 42.40 2.41
C ILE A 180 28.23 42.14 1.37
N VAL A 181 27.07 42.80 1.48
CA VAL A 181 25.98 42.64 0.51
C VAL A 181 26.35 43.17 -0.88
N ILE A 182 27.09 44.28 -0.97
CA ILE A 182 27.65 44.75 -2.24
C ILE A 182 28.55 43.67 -2.85
N GLN A 183 29.42 43.03 -2.07
CA GLN A 183 30.25 41.92 -2.54
C GLN A 183 29.41 40.73 -3.04
N CYS A 184 28.39 40.31 -2.28
CA CYS A 184 27.48 39.24 -2.69
C CYS A 184 26.83 39.53 -4.06
N THR A 185 26.35 40.76 -4.28
CA THR A 185 25.73 41.13 -5.57
C THR A 185 26.71 41.22 -6.73
N LYS A 186 27.98 41.55 -6.48
CA LYS A 186 29.01 41.55 -7.53
C LYS A 186 29.21 40.16 -8.11
N ILE A 187 29.08 39.11 -7.29
CA ILE A 187 29.17 37.70 -7.72
C ILE A 187 28.21 37.39 -8.88
N LEU A 188 27.03 38.05 -8.94
CA LEU A 188 26.05 37.88 -10.01
C LEU A 188 26.47 38.47 -11.36
N SER A 189 27.49 39.33 -11.38
CA SER A 189 28.06 39.89 -12.61
C SER A 189 28.94 38.88 -13.34
N TYR A 190 29.51 37.91 -12.62
CA TYR A 190 30.33 36.85 -13.19
C TYR A 190 29.44 35.69 -13.64
N THR A 191 29.57 35.23 -14.88
CA THR A 191 28.74 34.15 -15.42
C THR A 191 29.38 32.77 -15.36
N SER A 192 30.68 32.68 -15.08
CA SER A 192 31.42 31.41 -14.99
C SER A 192 31.19 30.70 -13.64
N PRO A 193 31.02 29.37 -13.62
CA PRO A 193 30.59 28.52 -14.74
C PRO A 193 29.10 28.73 -15.02
N LEU A 194 28.73 28.78 -16.30
CA LEU A 194 27.37 29.10 -16.75
C LEU A 194 26.31 28.15 -16.16
N GLN A 195 26.63 26.86 -16.05
CA GLN A 195 25.70 25.84 -15.55
C GLN A 195 25.23 26.09 -14.11
N PHE A 196 26.07 26.73 -13.29
CA PHE A 196 25.79 27.01 -11.88
C PHE A 196 25.10 28.36 -11.65
N TYR A 197 24.99 29.20 -12.69
CA TYR A 197 24.44 30.56 -12.55
C TYR A 197 23.03 30.60 -11.93
N PRO A 198 22.07 29.72 -12.30
CA PRO A 198 20.74 29.73 -11.69
C PRO A 198 20.77 29.50 -10.17
N SER A 199 21.56 28.52 -9.71
CA SER A 199 21.72 28.21 -8.29
C SER A 199 22.43 29.35 -7.55
N LYS A 200 23.48 29.91 -8.15
CA LYS A 200 24.19 31.09 -7.63
C LYS A 200 23.27 32.28 -7.45
N PHE A 201 22.38 32.53 -8.42
CA PHE A 201 21.39 33.59 -8.34
C PHE A 201 20.49 33.43 -7.12
N VAL A 202 19.88 32.26 -6.94
CA VAL A 202 18.96 32.01 -5.82
C VAL A 202 19.64 32.29 -4.47
N LEU A 203 20.84 31.75 -4.25
CA LEU A 203 21.58 31.92 -3.00
C LEU A 203 21.94 33.38 -2.69
N VAL A 204 22.40 34.14 -3.69
CA VAL A 204 22.69 35.58 -3.51
C VAL A 204 21.42 36.36 -3.21
N THR A 205 20.32 36.03 -3.88
CA THR A 205 19.05 36.73 -3.65
C THR A 205 18.43 36.46 -2.27
N ASP A 206 18.75 35.34 -1.62
CA ASP A 206 18.35 35.10 -0.23
C ASP A 206 19.08 36.03 0.74
N LEU A 207 20.40 36.24 0.54
CA LEU A 207 21.18 37.20 1.34
C LEU A 207 20.71 38.65 1.14
N LEU A 208 20.26 38.97 -0.06
CA LEU A 208 19.66 40.27 -0.37
C LEU A 208 18.35 40.47 0.39
N ASP A 209 17.47 39.47 0.39
CA ASP A 209 16.20 39.56 1.09
C ASP A 209 16.41 39.66 2.62
N LEU A 210 17.35 38.88 3.17
CA LEU A 210 17.78 39.00 4.57
C LEU A 210 18.21 40.44 4.89
N PHE A 211 19.06 41.04 4.05
CA PHE A 211 19.49 42.41 4.24
C PHE A 211 18.33 43.42 4.14
N GLY A 212 17.44 43.24 3.16
CA GLY A 212 16.23 44.04 2.98
C GLY A 212 15.35 44.02 4.24
N ASP A 213 15.15 42.85 4.82
CA ASP A 213 14.38 42.64 6.04
C ASP A 213 15.05 43.25 7.27
N LEU A 214 16.38 43.12 7.40
CA LEU A 214 17.14 43.77 8.47
C LEU A 214 16.98 45.29 8.42
N VAL A 215 17.09 45.89 7.23
CA VAL A 215 16.87 47.32 7.02
C VAL A 215 15.43 47.70 7.37
N PHE A 216 14.44 46.95 6.88
CA PHE A 216 13.02 47.21 7.13
C PHE A 216 12.68 47.13 8.63
N LYS A 217 13.09 46.07 9.33
CA LYS A 217 12.90 45.88 10.78
C LYS A 217 13.55 47.00 11.60
N ARG A 218 14.72 47.50 11.18
CA ARG A 218 15.38 48.64 11.82
C ARG A 218 14.59 49.93 11.65
N LEU A 219 14.06 50.18 10.45
CA LEU A 219 13.24 51.36 10.21
C LEU A 219 11.96 51.30 11.05
N GLN A 220 11.34 50.12 11.13
CA GLN A 220 10.19 49.86 11.99
C GLN A 220 10.50 50.15 13.46
N SER A 221 11.57 49.57 14.02
CA SER A 221 11.92 49.78 15.43
C SER A 221 12.24 51.24 15.77
N LYS A 222 12.86 51.99 14.85
CA LYS A 222 13.08 53.43 15.00
C LYS A 222 11.81 54.27 14.97
N SER A 223 10.79 53.81 14.23
CA SER A 223 9.49 54.50 14.17
C SER A 223 8.58 54.17 15.36
N GLU A 224 8.81 53.06 16.06
CA GLU A 224 8.05 52.69 17.27
C GLU A 224 8.47 53.44 18.53
N ILE A 225 9.61 54.15 18.49
CA ILE A 225 10.13 54.95 19.60
C ILE A 225 9.79 56.42 19.36
N ILE A 226 8.72 56.90 20.01
CA ILE A 226 8.30 58.31 19.97
C ILE A 226 8.43 58.86 21.41
N ASP A 227 9.28 59.88 21.61
CA ASP A 227 9.53 60.52 22.92
C ASP A 227 9.84 59.53 24.07
N GLY A 228 10.57 58.45 23.76
CA GLY A 228 10.95 57.42 24.72
C GLY A 228 9.85 56.42 25.09
N ARG A 229 8.66 56.49 24.45
CA ARG A 229 7.58 55.52 24.60
C ARG A 229 7.54 54.58 23.39
N VAL A 230 7.36 53.29 23.66
CA VAL A 230 7.26 52.24 22.63
C VAL A 230 5.80 52.06 22.22
N THR A 231 5.47 52.44 20.99
CA THR A 231 4.17 52.18 20.36
C THR A 231 4.38 51.35 19.11
N LYS A 232 3.91 50.09 19.12
CA LYS A 232 4.03 49.19 17.96
C LYS A 232 3.27 49.73 16.74
N LEU A 233 3.88 49.64 15.57
CA LEU A 233 3.24 50.06 14.32
C LEU A 233 2.25 49.01 13.82
N PRO A 234 1.06 49.42 13.33
CA PRO A 234 0.12 48.51 12.67
C PRO A 234 0.71 47.93 11.37
N ASP A 235 0.28 46.71 11.00
CA ASP A 235 0.75 46.02 9.77
C ASP A 235 0.47 46.81 8.48
N LYS A 236 -0.53 47.71 8.49
CA LYS A 236 -0.91 48.64 7.41
C LYS A 236 -0.67 50.13 7.75
N PHE A 237 0.42 50.45 8.47
CA PHE A 237 0.84 51.84 8.73
C PHE A 237 1.01 52.71 7.46
N THR A 238 0.75 54.01 7.61
CA THR A 238 0.98 55.07 6.61
C THR A 238 2.18 55.94 6.98
N PRO A 239 2.77 56.71 6.03
CA PRO A 239 3.92 57.58 6.31
C PRO A 239 3.68 58.63 7.40
N ASP A 240 2.44 59.06 7.61
CA ASP A 240 2.10 60.06 8.63
C ASP A 240 2.29 59.52 10.06
N MET A 241 2.24 58.20 10.22
CA MET A 241 2.41 57.50 11.50
C MET A 241 3.89 57.23 11.83
N VAL A 242 4.82 57.62 10.95
CA VAL A 242 6.25 57.35 11.06
C VAL A 242 6.98 58.61 11.52
N SER A 243 7.85 58.49 12.52
CA SER A 243 8.66 59.60 13.04
C SER A 243 9.60 60.19 11.99
N ASP A 244 9.87 61.50 12.06
CA ASP A 244 10.74 62.18 11.09
C ASP A 244 12.17 61.64 11.12
N ALA A 245 12.68 61.25 12.29
CA ALA A 245 13.99 60.60 12.43
C ALA A 245 14.06 59.24 11.68
N ALA A 246 12.97 58.47 11.65
CA ALA A 246 12.90 57.23 10.88
C ALA A 246 12.79 57.51 9.37
N LYS A 247 12.04 58.55 8.96
CA LYS A 247 11.97 59.00 7.56
C LYS A 247 13.33 59.46 7.02
N GLU A 248 14.05 60.28 7.77
CA GLU A 248 15.41 60.70 7.44
C GLU A 248 16.37 59.51 7.36
N THR A 249 16.29 58.57 8.32
CA THR A 249 17.10 57.34 8.28
C THR A 249 16.79 56.52 7.03
N CYS A 250 15.52 56.44 6.62
CA CYS A 250 15.11 55.75 5.40
C CYS A 250 15.65 56.44 4.13
N GLN A 251 15.56 57.78 4.03
CA GLN A 251 16.12 58.53 2.91
C GLN A 251 17.64 58.37 2.82
N ASN A 252 18.34 58.38 3.95
CA ASN A 252 19.78 58.13 4.02
C ASN A 252 20.18 56.77 3.46
N TRP A 253 19.36 55.72 3.64
CA TRP A 253 19.60 54.42 3.00
C TRP A 253 19.50 54.50 1.48
N PHE A 254 18.45 55.14 0.95
CA PHE A 254 18.31 55.33 -0.49
C PHE A 254 19.43 56.19 -1.09
N PHE A 255 19.87 57.26 -0.43
CA PHE A 255 21.00 58.07 -0.90
C PHE A 255 22.32 57.27 -0.91
N LYS A 256 22.57 56.46 0.12
CA LYS A 256 23.75 55.58 0.18
C LYS A 256 23.74 54.56 -0.95
N ILE A 257 22.59 53.94 -1.23
CA ILE A 257 22.47 52.96 -2.32
C ILE A 257 22.61 53.65 -3.69
N ALA A 258 21.99 54.82 -3.87
CA ALA A 258 22.14 55.61 -5.10
C ALA A 258 23.60 56.02 -5.40
N SER A 259 24.43 56.18 -4.35
CA SER A 259 25.85 56.52 -4.47
C SER A 259 26.75 55.36 -4.96
N ILE A 260 26.24 54.13 -5.01
CA ILE A 260 26.96 52.98 -5.55
C ILE A 260 27.17 53.19 -7.07
N ARG A 261 28.43 53.13 -7.51
CA ARG A 261 28.82 53.40 -8.90
C ARG A 261 28.43 52.27 -9.85
N GLU A 262 28.58 51.02 -9.40
CA GLU A 262 28.31 49.84 -10.21
C GLU A 262 26.81 49.57 -10.34
N LEU A 263 26.37 49.27 -11.57
CA LEU A 263 24.94 49.11 -11.88
C LEU A 263 24.33 47.89 -11.19
N ILE A 264 25.00 46.74 -11.22
CA ILE A 264 24.45 45.47 -10.72
C ILE A 264 24.21 45.54 -9.20
N PRO A 265 25.21 45.87 -8.35
CA PRO A 265 24.97 46.00 -6.92
C PRO A 265 23.91 47.05 -6.58
N ARG A 266 23.95 48.22 -7.25
CA ARG A 266 22.97 49.28 -7.00
C ARG A 266 21.55 48.81 -7.29
N LEU A 267 21.33 48.13 -8.41
CA LEU A 267 20.00 47.67 -8.83
C LEU A 267 19.43 46.64 -7.87
N TYR A 268 20.21 45.61 -7.52
CA TYR A 268 19.76 44.53 -6.64
C TYR A 268 19.51 45.01 -5.20
N ILE A 269 20.41 45.83 -4.65
CA ILE A 269 20.26 46.33 -3.28
C ILE A 269 19.10 47.31 -3.18
N GLU A 270 18.89 48.17 -4.18
CA GLU A 270 17.72 49.05 -4.21
C GLU A 270 16.41 48.25 -4.31
N ALA A 271 16.39 47.16 -5.09
CA ALA A 271 15.25 46.27 -5.16
C ALA A 271 15.00 45.56 -3.81
N ALA A 272 16.04 45.08 -3.13
CA ALA A 272 15.92 44.42 -1.83
C ALA A 272 15.28 45.32 -0.75
N ILE A 273 15.60 46.62 -0.77
CA ILE A 273 15.02 47.58 0.20
C ILE A 273 13.76 48.28 -0.32
N LEU A 274 13.19 47.88 -1.45
CA LEU A 274 12.05 48.57 -2.09
C LEU A 274 10.83 48.69 -1.14
N ARG A 275 10.62 47.68 -0.29
CA ARG A 275 9.57 47.70 0.76
C ARG A 275 9.71 48.91 1.70
N SER A 276 10.92 49.42 1.90
CA SER A 276 11.22 50.56 2.78
C SER A 276 10.69 51.90 2.26
N TYR A 277 10.35 52.05 0.97
CA TYR A 277 9.67 53.25 0.47
C TYR A 277 8.34 53.50 1.19
N ARG A 278 7.74 52.48 1.80
CA ARG A 278 6.52 52.60 2.60
C ARG A 278 6.64 53.57 3.78
N PHE A 279 7.84 53.78 4.32
CA PHE A 279 8.09 54.75 5.39
C PHE A 279 8.12 56.21 4.89
N ILE A 280 8.35 56.43 3.60
CA ILE A 280 8.47 57.77 3.00
C ILE A 280 7.24 58.06 2.14
N LYS A 281 7.09 57.33 1.03
CA LYS A 281 6.05 57.50 0.02
C LYS A 281 5.72 56.15 -0.64
N PRO A 282 4.65 55.47 -0.23
CA PRO A 282 4.24 54.19 -0.80
C PRO A 282 3.99 54.26 -2.31
N ALA A 283 3.45 55.37 -2.82
CA ALA A 283 3.21 55.57 -4.25
C ALA A 283 4.49 55.52 -5.11
N GLU A 284 5.66 55.83 -4.53
CA GLU A 284 6.94 55.77 -5.26
C GLU A 284 7.44 54.34 -5.48
N GLN A 285 6.97 53.34 -4.71
CA GLN A 285 7.36 51.93 -4.88
C GLN A 285 7.09 51.43 -6.30
N ASN A 286 5.90 51.77 -6.76
CA ASN A 286 5.36 51.47 -8.07
C ASN A 286 6.24 52.06 -9.20
N VAL A 287 6.59 53.34 -9.08
CA VAL A 287 7.44 54.05 -10.05
C VAL A 287 8.88 53.54 -10.00
N ALA A 288 9.40 53.30 -8.80
CA ALA A 288 10.75 52.81 -8.58
C ALA A 288 10.95 51.42 -9.19
N LEU A 289 10.01 50.48 -9.00
CA LEU A 289 10.09 49.15 -9.61
C LEU A 289 10.12 49.23 -11.14
N LEU A 290 9.21 49.99 -11.76
CA LEU A 290 9.20 50.17 -13.22
C LEU A 290 10.48 50.81 -13.74
N ARG A 291 11.04 51.78 -12.99
CA ARG A 291 12.32 52.39 -13.31
C ARG A 291 13.45 51.35 -13.24
N LEU A 292 13.49 50.51 -12.20
CA LEU A 292 14.48 49.44 -12.06
C LEU A 292 14.38 48.43 -13.21
N ILE A 293 13.18 48.01 -13.60
CA ILE A 293 12.95 47.12 -14.75
C ILE A 293 13.55 47.72 -16.04
N LYS A 294 13.29 49.02 -16.29
CA LYS A 294 13.86 49.72 -17.44
C LYS A 294 15.38 49.86 -17.35
N MET A 295 15.95 50.02 -16.16
CA MET A 295 17.41 50.07 -15.95
C MET A 295 18.10 48.75 -16.32
N VAL A 296 17.41 47.60 -16.24
CA VAL A 296 17.94 46.30 -16.68
C VAL A 296 18.31 46.30 -18.16
N ARG A 297 17.74 47.18 -18.99
CA ARG A 297 18.13 47.35 -20.40
C ARG A 297 19.60 47.73 -20.58
N GLY A 298 20.25 48.27 -19.54
CA GLY A 298 21.68 48.56 -19.52
C GLY A 298 22.59 47.34 -19.32
N ILE A 299 22.04 46.16 -18.99
CA ILE A 299 22.81 44.93 -18.80
C ILE A 299 22.96 44.21 -20.13
N GLY A 300 24.19 44.12 -20.64
CA GLY A 300 24.47 43.52 -21.96
C GLY A 300 24.49 41.99 -21.99
N ASN A 301 24.65 41.31 -20.85
CA ASN A 301 24.62 39.85 -20.78
C ASN A 301 23.17 39.36 -20.58
N PRO A 302 22.59 38.60 -21.53
CA PRO A 302 21.18 38.19 -21.44
C PRO A 302 20.89 37.30 -20.24
N LEU A 303 21.83 36.45 -19.81
CA LEU A 303 21.67 35.60 -18.64
C LEU A 303 21.48 36.45 -17.37
N VAL A 304 22.40 37.38 -17.12
CA VAL A 304 22.32 38.30 -15.97
C VAL A 304 21.07 39.16 -16.04
N ALA A 305 20.73 39.65 -17.24
CA ALA A 305 19.60 40.55 -17.45
C ALA A 305 18.24 39.86 -17.21
N TRP A 306 18.09 38.58 -17.57
CA TRP A 306 16.83 37.85 -17.38
C TRP A 306 16.63 37.47 -15.92
N TYR A 307 17.67 37.02 -15.22
CA TYR A 307 17.61 36.75 -13.78
C TYR A 307 17.40 38.02 -12.96
N ALA A 308 17.98 39.16 -13.35
CA ALA A 308 17.67 40.45 -12.73
C ALA A 308 16.18 40.82 -12.86
N ARG A 309 15.56 40.58 -14.02
CA ARG A 309 14.11 40.77 -14.19
C ARG A 309 13.30 39.81 -13.33
N CYS A 310 13.74 38.55 -13.23
CA CYS A 310 13.11 37.56 -12.38
C CYS A 310 13.07 38.03 -10.92
N TYR A 311 14.21 38.50 -10.38
CA TYR A 311 14.28 39.07 -9.02
C TYR A 311 13.35 40.28 -8.85
N LEU A 312 13.32 41.22 -9.80
CA LEU A 312 12.44 42.38 -9.73
C LEU A 312 10.95 41.98 -9.74
N CYS A 313 10.57 40.99 -10.55
CA CYS A 313 9.21 40.47 -10.54
C CYS A 313 8.88 39.78 -9.21
N ARG A 314 9.82 39.04 -8.62
CA ARG A 314 9.67 38.43 -7.29
C ARG A 314 9.46 39.49 -6.21
N ILE A 315 10.26 40.55 -6.18
CA ILE A 315 10.10 41.67 -5.24
C ILE A 315 8.74 42.37 -5.44
N GLY A 316 8.27 42.48 -6.69
CA GLY A 316 6.94 43.00 -7.01
C GLY A 316 5.82 42.18 -6.36
N VAL A 317 5.92 40.84 -6.41
CA VAL A 317 4.98 39.92 -5.75
C VAL A 317 5.07 40.05 -4.23
N LEU A 318 6.27 39.99 -3.64
CA LEU A 318 6.50 40.11 -2.19
C LEU A 318 5.99 41.43 -1.60
N THR A 319 6.00 42.51 -2.39
CA THR A 319 5.51 43.83 -1.98
C THR A 319 4.02 44.03 -2.33
N ASN A 320 3.39 43.08 -3.04
CA ASN A 320 2.01 43.12 -3.53
C ASN A 320 1.67 44.41 -4.30
N LEU A 321 2.45 44.70 -5.34
CA LEU A 321 2.31 45.92 -6.16
C LEU A 321 1.27 45.76 -7.27
N SER A 322 0.49 46.81 -7.53
CA SER A 322 -0.64 46.79 -8.47
C SER A 322 -0.28 47.06 -9.94
N ILE A 323 0.98 46.91 -10.35
CA ILE A 323 1.48 47.27 -11.69
C ILE A 323 1.69 46.02 -12.56
N ASN A 324 1.56 46.16 -13.87
CA ASN A 324 1.90 45.15 -14.87
C ASN A 324 3.43 44.96 -15.05
N TYR A 325 4.18 44.73 -13.97
CA TYR A 325 5.63 44.57 -14.00
C TYR A 325 6.07 43.29 -14.73
N PHE A 326 5.27 42.23 -14.71
CA PHE A 326 5.50 41.01 -15.51
C PHE A 326 5.46 41.30 -17.02
N GLU A 327 4.45 42.06 -17.46
CA GLU A 327 4.26 42.36 -18.89
C GLU A 327 5.36 43.28 -19.43
N GLU A 328 5.74 44.31 -18.68
CA GLU A 328 6.85 45.19 -19.04
C GLU A 328 8.18 44.41 -19.10
N SER A 329 8.43 43.53 -18.12
CA SER A 329 9.63 42.68 -18.10
C SER A 329 9.66 41.73 -19.30
N PHE A 330 8.52 41.12 -19.65
CA PHE A 330 8.41 40.20 -20.76
C PHE A 330 8.57 40.90 -22.12
N LYS A 331 7.93 42.07 -22.31
CA LYS A 331 8.12 42.88 -23.52
C LYS A 331 9.58 43.29 -23.71
N ASP A 332 10.27 43.67 -22.64
CA ASP A 332 11.70 43.97 -22.68
C ASP A 332 12.56 42.77 -23.07
N ILE A 333 12.20 41.57 -22.59
CA ILE A 333 12.85 40.31 -23.00
C ILE A 333 12.65 40.10 -24.51
N LEU A 334 11.45 40.27 -25.03
CA LEU A 334 11.16 40.12 -26.46
C LEU A 334 11.93 41.15 -27.31
N LEU A 335 12.04 42.40 -26.85
CA LEU A 335 12.82 43.45 -27.53
C LEU A 335 14.32 43.10 -27.57
N THR A 336 14.83 42.48 -26.50
CA THR A 336 16.24 42.10 -26.38
C THR A 336 16.53 40.66 -26.83
N TYR A 337 15.53 39.92 -27.30
CA TYR A 337 15.64 38.48 -27.61
C TYR A 337 16.72 38.17 -28.65
N LYS A 338 16.92 39.07 -29.64
CA LYS A 338 17.97 38.94 -30.66
C LYS A 338 19.39 38.91 -30.07
N GLN A 339 19.58 39.42 -28.85
CA GLN A 339 20.88 39.44 -28.17
C GLN A 339 21.37 38.04 -27.78
N LEU A 340 20.49 37.03 -27.74
CA LEU A 340 20.87 35.63 -27.47
C LEU A 340 21.90 35.11 -28.49
N ASN A 341 21.81 35.57 -29.75
CA ASN A 341 22.73 35.18 -30.82
C ASN A 341 23.90 36.15 -31.01
N ASN A 342 24.17 37.03 -30.04
CA ASN A 342 25.29 37.95 -30.13
C ASN A 342 26.63 37.20 -30.09
N ARG A 343 27.62 37.68 -30.87
CA ARG A 343 28.97 37.09 -30.93
C ARG A 343 29.64 36.94 -29.56
N PHE A 344 29.36 37.86 -28.62
CA PHE A 344 29.88 37.78 -27.27
C PHE A 344 29.34 36.56 -26.52
N VAL A 345 28.03 36.33 -26.58
CA VAL A 345 27.37 35.18 -25.94
C VAL A 345 27.86 33.87 -26.56
N CYS A 346 27.96 33.80 -27.89
CA CYS A 346 28.49 32.62 -28.56
C CYS A 346 29.95 32.31 -28.16
N LYS A 347 30.79 33.34 -27.99
CA LYS A 347 32.17 33.17 -27.51
C LYS A 347 32.22 32.72 -26.06
N ASP A 348 31.38 33.26 -25.18
CA ASP A 348 31.34 32.86 -23.76
C ASP A 348 30.91 31.39 -23.61
N ILE A 349 29.90 30.97 -24.39
CA ILE A 349 29.43 29.58 -24.48
C ILE A 349 30.55 28.64 -24.98
N GLN A 350 31.27 29.04 -26.03
CA GLN A 350 32.39 28.27 -26.59
C GLN A 350 33.56 28.15 -25.61
N ASN A 351 33.92 29.24 -24.93
CA ASN A 351 35.01 29.26 -23.95
C ASN A 351 34.74 28.32 -22.77
N GLN A 352 33.47 28.08 -22.44
CA GLN A 352 33.04 27.22 -21.34
C GLN A 352 32.58 25.82 -21.80
N ASN A 353 32.92 25.42 -23.04
CA ASN A 353 32.59 24.09 -23.62
C ASN A 353 31.11 23.70 -23.51
N MET A 354 30.20 24.67 -23.62
CA MET A 354 28.76 24.43 -23.54
C MET A 354 28.12 24.53 -24.93
N ASN A 355 27.01 23.81 -25.11
CA ASN A 355 26.20 23.92 -26.32
C ASN A 355 25.14 25.02 -26.16
N MET A 356 24.69 25.60 -27.27
CA MET A 356 23.67 26.65 -27.27
C MET A 356 22.32 26.15 -26.73
N ASP A 357 21.96 24.88 -26.94
CA ASP A 357 20.74 24.28 -26.37
C ASP A 357 20.74 24.30 -24.84
N LYS A 358 21.86 23.88 -24.22
CA LYS A 358 22.06 23.91 -22.76
C LYS A 358 22.05 25.35 -22.25
N PHE A 359 22.66 26.30 -22.97
CA PHE A 359 22.59 27.72 -22.59
C PHE A 359 21.15 28.24 -22.52
N LEU A 360 20.33 27.93 -23.52
CA LEU A 360 18.92 28.34 -23.54
C LEU A 360 18.12 27.70 -22.37
N GLN A 361 18.48 26.48 -21.97
CA GLN A 361 17.88 25.83 -20.79
C GLN A 361 18.24 26.54 -19.46
N LEU A 362 19.40 27.20 -19.36
CA LEU A 362 19.76 28.00 -18.16
C LEU A 362 18.89 29.25 -18.00
N LEU A 363 18.28 29.72 -19.09
CA LEU A 363 17.38 30.87 -19.09
C LEU A 363 15.94 30.50 -18.75
N CYS A 364 15.58 29.21 -18.86
CA CYS A 364 14.22 28.72 -18.63
C CYS A 364 13.66 29.12 -17.26
N PRO A 365 14.37 28.96 -16.12
CA PRO A 365 13.79 29.28 -14.82
C PRO A 365 13.41 30.76 -14.68
N ALA A 366 14.28 31.67 -15.14
CA ALA A 366 13.97 33.10 -15.09
C ALA A 366 12.74 33.45 -15.95
N LEU A 367 12.66 32.85 -17.14
CA LEU A 367 11.57 33.09 -18.08
C LEU A 367 10.25 32.46 -17.61
N GLU A 368 10.29 31.25 -17.06
CA GLU A 368 9.13 30.53 -16.50
C GLU A 368 8.48 31.32 -15.36
N TRP A 369 9.27 31.85 -14.43
CA TRP A 369 8.72 32.69 -13.35
C TRP A 369 7.99 33.93 -13.89
N ILE A 370 8.59 34.61 -14.86
CA ILE A 370 8.02 35.83 -15.47
C ILE A 370 6.74 35.50 -16.25
N VAL A 371 6.75 34.45 -17.06
CA VAL A 371 5.60 34.07 -17.89
C VAL A 371 4.48 33.47 -17.06
N LYS A 372 4.78 32.73 -15.99
CA LYS A 372 3.78 32.23 -15.03
C LYS A 372 3.06 33.37 -14.32
N GLY A 373 3.80 34.38 -13.87
CA GLY A 373 3.19 35.59 -13.32
C GLY A 373 2.40 36.41 -14.36
N LEU A 374 2.77 36.33 -15.63
CA LEU A 374 2.04 36.95 -16.73
C LEU A 374 0.75 36.21 -17.09
N SER A 375 0.72 34.87 -16.98
CA SER A 375 -0.45 34.04 -17.29
C SER A 375 -1.45 34.00 -16.13
N ALA A 376 -0.99 34.23 -14.89
CA ALA A 376 -1.83 34.26 -13.71
C ALA A 376 -3.01 35.24 -13.88
N SER A 377 -4.23 34.73 -13.67
CA SER A 377 -5.48 35.49 -13.69
C SER A 377 -5.81 36.25 -15.01
N LYS A 378 -5.16 35.91 -16.14
CA LYS A 378 -5.49 36.48 -17.46
C LYS A 378 -6.55 35.67 -18.22
N ASP A 379 -7.34 36.34 -19.04
CA ASP A 379 -8.34 35.74 -19.91
C ASP A 379 -7.71 35.05 -21.15
N PRO A 380 -8.43 34.09 -21.79
CA PRO A 380 -7.90 33.37 -22.96
C PRO A 380 -7.49 34.23 -24.15
N HIS A 381 -8.11 35.40 -24.37
CA HIS A 381 -7.73 36.28 -25.48
C HIS A 381 -6.40 36.98 -25.22
N SER A 382 -6.17 37.40 -23.96
CA SER A 382 -4.88 37.92 -23.53
C SER A 382 -3.75 36.87 -23.66
N LEU A 383 -4.06 35.59 -23.39
CA LEU A 383 -3.11 34.48 -23.59
C LEU A 383 -2.79 34.27 -25.09
N ASP A 384 -3.80 34.34 -25.97
CA ASP A 384 -3.60 34.28 -27.42
C ASP A 384 -2.66 35.39 -27.93
N GLU A 385 -2.75 36.59 -27.35
CA GLU A 385 -1.86 37.68 -27.70
C GLU A 385 -0.40 37.42 -27.28
N ILE A 386 -0.18 36.83 -26.10
CA ILE A 386 1.16 36.45 -25.64
C ILE A 386 1.76 35.38 -26.55
N VAL A 387 0.98 34.36 -26.93
CA VAL A 387 1.41 33.33 -27.89
C VAL A 387 1.79 33.99 -29.22
N ARG A 388 0.98 34.94 -29.70
CA ARG A 388 1.29 35.70 -30.92
C ARG A 388 2.62 36.44 -30.80
N TRP A 389 2.87 37.15 -29.69
CA TRP A 389 4.15 37.84 -29.46
C TRP A 389 5.35 36.88 -29.52
N CYS A 390 5.22 35.67 -28.97
CA CYS A 390 6.26 34.64 -29.03
C CYS A 390 6.50 34.13 -30.45
N THR A 391 5.44 33.90 -31.23
CA THR A 391 5.56 33.40 -32.61
C THR A 391 6.20 34.38 -33.58
N LEU A 392 6.18 35.68 -33.26
CA LEU A 392 6.82 36.73 -34.08
C LEU A 392 8.34 36.77 -33.93
N GLN A 393 8.91 36.12 -32.91
CA GLN A 393 10.36 36.06 -32.72
C GLN A 393 10.98 34.94 -33.56
N ASN A 394 12.19 35.17 -34.07
CA ASN A 394 13.01 34.12 -34.67
C ASN A 394 13.55 33.19 -33.56
N LEU A 395 13.58 31.87 -33.79
CA LEU A 395 13.94 30.86 -32.78
C LEU A 395 12.98 30.88 -31.59
N ASN A 396 11.71 30.59 -31.87
CA ASN A 396 10.63 30.64 -30.90
C ASN A 396 10.57 29.40 -29.98
N GLY A 397 11.39 28.38 -30.21
CA GLY A 397 11.37 27.13 -29.45
C GLY A 397 11.47 27.31 -27.93
N LEU A 398 12.36 28.19 -27.45
CA LEU A 398 12.47 28.52 -26.02
C LEU A 398 11.18 29.15 -25.46
N LEU A 399 10.63 30.15 -26.17
CA LEU A 399 9.42 30.86 -25.74
C LEU A 399 8.19 29.94 -25.74
N ILE A 400 8.06 29.10 -26.78
CA ILE A 400 6.97 28.12 -26.88
C ILE A 400 7.10 27.05 -25.79
N ASN A 401 8.33 26.59 -25.48
CA ASN A 401 8.55 25.69 -24.35
C ASN A 401 8.05 26.29 -23.03
N THR A 402 8.38 27.55 -22.76
CA THR A 402 7.90 28.23 -21.55
C THR A 402 6.37 28.34 -21.52
N ILE A 403 5.73 28.66 -22.65
CA ILE A 403 4.26 28.69 -22.74
C ILE A 403 3.67 27.32 -22.37
N VAL A 404 4.22 26.25 -22.93
CA VAL A 404 3.74 24.88 -22.68
C VAL A 404 3.86 24.49 -21.21
N ILE A 405 4.90 24.93 -20.51
CA ILE A 405 5.11 24.64 -19.08
C ILE A 405 4.21 25.51 -18.17
N THR A 406 4.03 26.79 -18.52
CA THR A 406 3.48 27.80 -17.59
C THR A 406 2.00 28.10 -17.78
N PHE A 407 1.42 27.83 -18.95
CA PHE A 407 0.03 28.18 -19.21
C PHE A 407 -0.94 27.16 -18.60
N PRO A 408 -2.18 27.58 -18.28
CA PRO A 408 -3.19 26.67 -17.75
C PRO A 408 -3.47 25.49 -18.69
N GLY A 409 -3.51 24.26 -18.16
CA GLY A 409 -3.74 23.05 -18.95
C GLY A 409 -5.06 23.07 -19.73
N ASN A 410 -6.10 23.72 -19.22
CA ASN A 410 -7.37 23.94 -19.94
C ASN A 410 -7.16 24.73 -21.24
N TYR A 411 -6.38 25.80 -21.21
CA TYR A 411 -6.07 26.59 -22.40
C TYR A 411 -5.20 25.79 -23.38
N LEU A 412 -4.16 25.12 -22.86
CA LEU A 412 -3.27 24.30 -23.68
C LEU A 412 -4.03 23.16 -24.38
N SER A 413 -5.01 22.55 -23.71
CA SER A 413 -5.83 21.48 -24.28
C SER A 413 -6.60 21.94 -25.52
N MET A 414 -7.19 23.16 -25.49
CA MET A 414 -7.92 23.74 -26.62
C MET A 414 -7.00 24.16 -27.77
N LYS A 415 -5.74 24.51 -27.47
CA LYS A 415 -4.75 24.98 -28.45
C LYS A 415 -3.73 23.90 -28.84
N ALA A 416 -3.87 22.67 -28.35
CA ALA A 416 -2.90 21.60 -28.54
C ALA A 416 -2.61 21.32 -30.03
N GLU A 417 -3.65 21.28 -30.85
CA GLU A 417 -3.53 21.10 -32.31
C GLU A 417 -2.79 22.27 -32.98
N TYR A 418 -3.01 23.50 -32.54
CA TYR A 418 -2.27 24.65 -33.06
C TYR A 418 -0.78 24.58 -32.67
N LEU A 419 -0.50 24.28 -31.41
CA LEU A 419 0.86 24.22 -30.88
C LEU A 419 1.67 23.09 -31.52
N ILE A 420 1.10 21.89 -31.68
CA ILE A 420 1.83 20.77 -32.29
C ILE A 420 2.12 21.01 -33.78
N ASN A 421 1.19 21.63 -34.51
CA ASN A 421 1.39 22.00 -35.91
C ASN A 421 2.43 23.11 -36.07
N LEU A 422 2.55 24.01 -35.08
CA LEU A 422 3.62 25.00 -35.03
C LEU A 422 4.97 24.31 -34.83
N ILE A 423 5.06 23.37 -33.88
CA ILE A 423 6.27 22.59 -33.59
C ILE A 423 6.70 21.76 -34.80
N ALA A 424 5.75 21.11 -35.49
CA ALA A 424 6.04 20.28 -36.65
C ALA A 424 6.64 21.06 -37.84
N LYS A 425 6.38 22.38 -37.92
CA LYS A 425 6.92 23.27 -38.97
C LYS A 425 8.32 23.81 -38.64
N TRP A 426 8.89 23.49 -37.49
CA TRP A 426 10.23 23.95 -37.12
C TRP A 426 11.30 23.21 -37.94
N GLU A 427 11.89 23.89 -38.92
CA GLU A 427 12.97 23.31 -39.73
C GLU A 427 14.37 23.53 -39.10
N TYR A 428 14.58 24.67 -38.42
CA TYR A 428 15.90 25.09 -37.92
C TYR A 428 15.81 25.89 -36.61
N ASP A 429 15.36 25.24 -35.53
CA ASP A 429 15.48 25.80 -34.17
C ASP A 429 16.66 25.17 -33.43
N VAL A 430 17.34 25.96 -32.59
CA VAL A 430 18.44 25.51 -31.73
C VAL A 430 17.89 24.78 -30.50
N PHE A 431 16.66 25.10 -30.09
CA PHE A 431 16.02 24.46 -28.94
C PHE A 431 15.46 23.07 -29.31
N PRO A 432 15.67 22.03 -28.48
CA PRO A 432 15.29 20.66 -28.82
C PRO A 432 13.75 20.49 -28.88
N GLN A 433 13.24 20.16 -30.07
CA GLN A 433 11.81 19.90 -30.29
C GLN A 433 11.26 18.80 -29.36
N THR A 434 12.09 17.79 -29.09
CA THR A 434 11.75 16.67 -28.20
C THR A 434 11.39 17.13 -26.79
N LEU A 435 12.09 18.15 -26.26
CA LEU A 435 11.82 18.67 -24.92
C LEU A 435 10.47 19.40 -24.87
N VAL A 436 10.14 20.15 -25.92
CA VAL A 436 8.84 20.84 -26.02
C VAL A 436 7.69 19.83 -26.12
N ILE A 437 7.87 18.77 -26.90
CA ILE A 437 6.87 17.70 -27.04
C ILE A 437 6.70 16.93 -25.73
N GLN A 438 7.80 16.65 -25.01
CA GLN A 438 7.76 16.04 -23.69
C GLN A 438 6.95 16.91 -22.70
N ASN A 439 7.28 18.20 -22.61
CA ASN A 439 6.59 19.14 -21.73
C ASN A 439 5.12 19.31 -22.12
N LEU A 440 4.80 19.25 -23.42
CA LEU A 440 3.41 19.28 -23.90
C LEU A 440 2.64 18.05 -23.41
N GLY A 441 3.22 16.86 -23.51
CA GLY A 441 2.62 15.64 -22.96
C GLY A 441 2.33 15.75 -21.45
N MET A 442 3.30 16.29 -20.69
CA MET A 442 3.14 16.52 -19.25
C MET A 442 2.03 17.53 -18.93
N SER A 443 1.96 18.65 -19.65
CA SER A 443 0.96 19.71 -19.42
C SER A 443 -0.45 19.34 -19.88
N LEU A 444 -0.58 18.41 -20.84
CA LEU A 444 -1.87 17.89 -21.27
C LEU A 444 -2.42 16.79 -20.35
N ARG A 445 -1.63 16.35 -19.36
CA ARG A 445 -2.04 15.37 -18.36
C ARG A 445 -3.30 15.83 -17.65
N GLY A 446 -4.32 14.99 -17.65
CA GLY A 446 -5.59 15.23 -16.97
C GLY A 446 -6.64 15.96 -17.79
N HIS A 447 -6.28 16.58 -18.92
CA HIS A 447 -7.20 17.40 -19.71
C HIS A 447 -7.79 16.66 -20.92
N LEU A 448 -9.00 17.06 -21.32
CA LEU A 448 -9.63 16.57 -22.54
C LEU A 448 -9.22 17.45 -23.72
N VAL A 449 -8.63 16.86 -24.76
CA VAL A 449 -8.09 17.57 -25.92
C VAL A 449 -8.96 17.35 -27.14
N PRO A 450 -9.47 18.42 -27.78
CA PRO A 450 -10.10 18.33 -29.10
C PRO A 450 -9.11 17.81 -30.15
N ASN A 451 -9.59 16.98 -31.08
CA ASN A 451 -8.76 16.39 -32.16
C ASN A 451 -7.51 15.66 -31.65
N ALA A 452 -7.60 14.97 -30.51
CA ALA A 452 -6.50 14.24 -29.88
C ALA A 452 -5.72 13.33 -30.86
N SER A 453 -6.41 12.69 -31.82
CA SER A 453 -5.78 11.84 -32.85
C SER A 453 -4.78 12.58 -33.74
N ASN A 454 -5.08 13.81 -34.14
CA ASN A 454 -4.14 14.62 -34.92
C ASN A 454 -2.94 15.02 -34.06
N VAL A 455 -3.21 15.46 -32.82
CA VAL A 455 -2.18 15.88 -31.87
C VAL A 455 -1.19 14.75 -31.61
N PHE A 456 -1.68 13.56 -31.29
CA PHE A 456 -0.84 12.40 -31.06
C PHE A 456 -0.08 11.99 -32.33
N ARG A 457 -0.74 11.93 -33.49
CA ARG A 457 -0.07 11.55 -34.74
C ARG A 457 1.12 12.46 -35.06
N GLU A 458 0.92 13.78 -35.03
CA GLU A 458 1.99 14.73 -35.31
C GLU A 458 3.11 14.63 -34.26
N ALA A 459 2.77 14.58 -32.96
CA ALA A 459 3.74 14.40 -31.89
C ALA A 459 4.56 13.11 -32.06
N TRP A 460 3.89 11.98 -32.28
CA TRP A 460 4.49 10.66 -32.33
C TRP A 460 5.34 10.45 -33.58
N THR A 461 4.98 11.06 -34.72
CA THR A 461 5.83 11.05 -35.92
C THR A 461 7.16 11.77 -35.71
N MET A 462 7.19 12.80 -34.86
CA MET A 462 8.41 13.50 -34.48
C MET A 462 9.22 12.68 -33.47
N VAL A 463 8.57 12.12 -32.45
CA VAL A 463 9.21 11.28 -31.42
C VAL A 463 9.84 10.03 -32.03
N ASN A 464 9.17 9.36 -32.98
CA ASN A 464 9.69 8.16 -33.64
C ASN A 464 10.95 8.41 -34.51
N LYS A 465 11.22 9.66 -34.89
CA LYS A 465 12.47 10.03 -35.60
C LYS A 465 13.68 10.15 -34.67
N VAL A 466 13.46 10.20 -33.35
CA VAL A 466 14.52 10.39 -32.35
C VAL A 466 15.33 9.11 -32.21
N LYS A 467 16.65 9.20 -32.45
CA LYS A 467 17.58 8.06 -32.31
C LYS A 467 18.06 7.84 -30.88
N ASP A 468 18.03 8.89 -30.06
CA ASP A 468 18.45 8.90 -28.67
C ASP A 468 17.38 8.27 -27.79
N SER A 469 17.72 7.17 -27.12
CA SER A 469 16.79 6.39 -26.30
C SER A 469 16.37 7.12 -25.03
N GLU A 470 17.22 7.96 -24.45
CA GLU A 470 16.86 8.71 -23.24
C GLU A 470 15.75 9.72 -23.51
N ARG A 471 15.91 10.51 -24.59
CA ARG A 471 14.91 11.49 -25.02
C ARG A 471 13.62 10.83 -25.50
N PHE A 472 13.73 9.68 -26.19
CA PHE A 472 12.56 8.91 -26.61
C PHE A 472 11.75 8.41 -25.41
N MET A 473 12.41 7.78 -24.43
CA MET A 473 11.73 7.25 -23.24
C MET A 473 11.12 8.36 -22.37
N ALA A 474 11.80 9.49 -22.23
CA ALA A 474 11.25 10.66 -21.53
C ALA A 474 9.98 11.19 -22.20
N CYS A 475 9.90 11.16 -23.53
CA CYS A 475 8.66 11.47 -24.26
C CYS A 475 7.60 10.38 -24.06
N ALA A 476 7.95 9.10 -24.15
CA ALA A 476 7.02 8.00 -23.96
C ALA A 476 6.33 8.05 -22.57
N GLU A 477 7.11 8.30 -21.52
CA GLU A 477 6.60 8.46 -20.16
C GLU A 477 5.69 9.68 -20.00
N ALA A 478 6.01 10.80 -20.66
CA ALA A 478 5.14 11.99 -20.61
C ALA A 478 3.79 11.76 -21.33
N TRP A 479 3.78 10.96 -22.40
CA TRP A 479 2.61 10.80 -23.25
C TRP A 479 1.70 9.62 -22.88
N ILE A 480 2.16 8.63 -22.09
CA ILE A 480 1.33 7.47 -21.71
C ILE A 480 -0.02 7.88 -21.11
N TYR A 481 -0.04 8.87 -20.22
CA TYR A 481 -1.29 9.32 -19.61
C TYR A 481 -2.25 9.89 -20.66
N PHE A 482 -1.73 10.69 -21.60
CA PHE A 482 -2.52 11.24 -22.69
C PHE A 482 -3.10 10.11 -23.56
N ILE A 483 -2.30 9.09 -23.86
CA ILE A 483 -2.70 8.00 -24.74
C ILE A 483 -3.82 7.16 -24.11
N VAL A 484 -3.64 6.71 -22.87
CA VAL A 484 -4.60 5.83 -22.19
C VAL A 484 -5.94 6.53 -21.96
N LYS A 485 -5.94 7.86 -21.76
CA LYS A 485 -7.17 8.64 -21.54
C LYS A 485 -7.96 8.93 -22.82
N HIS A 486 -7.28 9.08 -23.96
CA HIS A 486 -7.90 9.58 -25.21
C HIS A 486 -8.13 8.51 -26.27
N PHE A 487 -7.39 7.41 -26.22
CA PHE A 487 -7.42 6.39 -27.25
C PHE A 487 -7.84 5.04 -26.73
N LYS A 488 -8.19 4.17 -27.68
CA LYS A 488 -8.52 2.79 -27.42
C LYS A 488 -7.28 1.91 -27.59
N ASN A 489 -7.53 0.64 -27.38
CA ASN A 489 -6.64 -0.50 -27.54
C ASN A 489 -5.71 -0.50 -28.76
N LYS A 490 -6.16 -0.01 -29.94
CA LYS A 490 -5.34 -0.03 -31.16
C LYS A 490 -4.14 0.91 -31.05
N GLU A 491 -4.34 2.16 -30.66
CA GLU A 491 -3.26 3.14 -30.55
C GLU A 491 -2.31 2.79 -29.40
N ILE A 492 -2.85 2.24 -28.30
CA ILE A 492 -2.04 1.72 -27.19
C ILE A 492 -1.14 0.58 -27.69
N SER A 493 -1.65 -0.34 -28.52
CA SER A 493 -0.85 -1.43 -29.07
C SER A 493 0.30 -0.95 -29.96
N VAL A 494 0.05 0.04 -30.83
CA VAL A 494 1.08 0.65 -31.67
C VAL A 494 2.13 1.35 -30.81
N PHE A 495 1.71 2.09 -29.78
CA PHE A 495 2.63 2.77 -28.87
C PHE A 495 3.54 1.77 -28.12
N MET A 496 2.99 0.67 -27.63
CA MET A 496 3.77 -0.36 -26.92
C MET A 496 4.72 -1.09 -27.86
N ASP A 497 4.27 -1.44 -29.06
CA ASP A 497 5.13 -2.02 -30.10
C ASP A 497 6.27 -1.06 -30.50
N ASP A 498 6.01 0.26 -30.54
CA ASP A 498 7.03 1.27 -30.83
C ASP A 498 8.10 1.30 -29.72
N ILE A 499 7.70 1.24 -28.45
CA ILE A 499 8.62 1.17 -27.31
C ILE A 499 9.47 -0.11 -27.40
N THR A 500 8.82 -1.26 -27.59
CA THR A 500 9.51 -2.54 -27.70
C THR A 500 10.49 -2.49 -28.87
N ARG A 501 10.09 -2.03 -30.07
CA ARG A 501 11.00 -1.93 -31.23
C ARG A 501 12.18 -0.99 -31.01
N HIS A 502 12.01 0.13 -30.31
CA HIS A 502 13.09 1.10 -30.07
C HIS A 502 14.13 0.57 -29.07
N LEU A 503 13.69 -0.26 -28.12
CA LEU A 503 14.51 -0.79 -27.03
C LEU A 503 15.05 -2.20 -27.25
N SER A 504 14.38 -3.06 -28.02
CA SER A 504 14.65 -4.53 -28.14
C SER A 504 16.08 -4.93 -28.52
N ASN A 505 16.88 -4.00 -29.04
CA ASN A 505 18.24 -4.28 -29.54
C ASN A 505 19.34 -3.46 -28.84
N ARG A 506 19.06 -2.80 -27.71
CA ARG A 506 20.01 -1.88 -27.08
C ARG A 506 20.57 -2.42 -25.77
N VAL A 507 21.89 -2.30 -25.61
CA VAL A 507 22.58 -2.59 -24.34
C VAL A 507 22.21 -1.50 -23.34
N GLY A 508 21.78 -1.88 -22.13
CA GLY A 508 21.47 -0.94 -21.04
C GLY A 508 19.99 -0.60 -20.85
N ILE A 509 19.05 -1.48 -21.26
CA ILE A 509 17.60 -1.35 -20.99
C ILE A 509 17.31 -1.17 -19.50
N GLU A 510 18.16 -1.72 -18.63
CA GLU A 510 18.08 -1.61 -17.17
C GLU A 510 17.95 -0.17 -16.67
N ARG A 511 18.55 0.80 -17.36
CA ARG A 511 18.44 2.23 -17.02
C ARG A 511 17.03 2.78 -17.19
N PHE A 512 16.21 2.12 -18.01
CA PHE A 512 14.84 2.51 -18.32
C PHE A 512 13.78 1.73 -17.52
N HIS A 513 14.18 0.82 -16.63
CA HIS A 513 13.24 -0.01 -15.88
C HIS A 513 12.26 0.79 -15.02
N THR A 514 12.66 1.95 -14.50
CA THR A 514 11.76 2.84 -13.75
C THR A 514 10.73 3.50 -14.66
N GLN A 515 11.14 4.03 -15.81
CA GLN A 515 10.21 4.62 -16.78
C GLN A 515 9.25 3.56 -17.35
N LEU A 516 9.75 2.37 -17.69
CA LEU A 516 8.93 1.26 -18.18
C LEU A 516 7.91 0.80 -17.12
N HIS A 517 8.31 0.80 -15.85
CA HIS A 517 7.41 0.53 -14.75
C HIS A 517 6.30 1.59 -14.62
N ASN A 518 6.65 2.88 -14.70
CA ASN A 518 5.69 3.98 -14.63
C ASN A 518 4.68 3.90 -15.78
N ILE A 519 5.14 3.60 -16.99
CA ILE A 519 4.29 3.38 -18.17
C ILE A 519 3.31 2.21 -17.93
N LEU A 520 3.81 1.07 -17.45
CA LEU A 520 2.98 -0.09 -17.13
C LEU A 520 1.94 0.24 -16.06
N GLN A 521 2.34 0.89 -14.97
CA GLN A 521 1.43 1.26 -13.89
C GLN A 521 0.36 2.24 -14.36
N HIS A 522 0.71 3.21 -15.23
CA HIS A 522 -0.26 4.11 -15.82
C HIS A 522 -1.23 3.39 -16.76
N LEU A 523 -0.74 2.46 -17.58
CA LEU A 523 -1.59 1.63 -18.43
C LEU A 523 -2.59 0.82 -17.58
N LEU A 524 -2.11 0.11 -16.56
CA LEU A 524 -2.94 -0.70 -15.67
C LEU A 524 -3.90 0.13 -14.81
N ASN A 525 -3.61 1.41 -14.53
CA ASN A 525 -4.46 2.27 -13.69
C ASN A 525 -5.57 3.00 -14.46
N TYR A 526 -5.46 3.15 -15.78
CA TYR A 526 -6.40 3.95 -16.56
C TYR A 526 -7.07 3.22 -17.73
N ILE A 527 -6.67 2.00 -18.04
CA ILE A 527 -7.36 1.21 -19.08
C ILE A 527 -8.82 0.95 -18.68
N GLU A 528 -9.78 1.11 -19.59
CA GLU A 528 -11.20 0.88 -19.29
C GLU A 528 -11.51 -0.62 -19.29
N ASP A 529 -11.12 -1.33 -20.35
CA ASP A 529 -11.32 -2.77 -20.52
C ASP A 529 -10.02 -3.54 -20.24
N PHE A 530 -9.90 -4.08 -19.03
CA PHE A 530 -8.71 -4.81 -18.59
C PHE A 530 -8.51 -6.13 -19.35
N GLU A 531 -9.61 -6.84 -19.68
CA GLU A 531 -9.55 -8.12 -20.41
C GLU A 531 -8.97 -7.97 -21.82
N ASP A 532 -9.33 -6.89 -22.52
CA ASP A 532 -8.75 -6.57 -23.82
C ASP A 532 -7.23 -6.39 -23.75
N THR A 533 -6.69 -5.96 -22.62
CA THR A 533 -5.23 -5.81 -22.42
C THR A 533 -4.49 -7.13 -22.60
N PHE A 534 -5.10 -8.26 -22.22
CA PHE A 534 -4.52 -9.59 -22.37
C PHE A 534 -4.60 -10.14 -23.79
N HIS A 535 -5.57 -9.67 -24.57
CA HIS A 535 -5.63 -9.95 -26.01
C HIS A 535 -4.54 -9.20 -26.80
N MET A 536 -3.83 -8.29 -26.15
CA MET A 536 -2.78 -7.54 -26.81
C MET A 536 -1.49 -8.36 -26.90
N ASN A 537 -1.01 -8.53 -28.13
CA ASN A 537 0.23 -9.23 -28.43
C ASN A 537 1.50 -8.55 -27.83
N TYR A 538 1.39 -7.36 -27.24
CA TYR A 538 2.54 -6.62 -26.70
C TYR A 538 2.81 -6.87 -25.21
N LEU A 539 1.87 -7.38 -24.41
CA LEU A 539 2.05 -7.44 -22.95
C LEU A 539 3.21 -8.37 -22.55
N LEU A 540 3.28 -9.57 -23.12
CA LEU A 540 4.36 -10.53 -22.84
C LEU A 540 5.73 -10.02 -23.34
N PRO A 541 5.88 -9.56 -24.60
CA PRO A 541 7.13 -8.94 -25.05
C PRO A 541 7.58 -7.76 -24.19
N TYR A 542 6.63 -6.95 -23.71
CA TYR A 542 6.94 -5.81 -22.83
C TYR A 542 7.42 -6.27 -21.45
N LEU A 543 6.82 -7.32 -20.87
CA LEU A 543 7.29 -7.92 -19.63
C LEU A 543 8.67 -8.56 -19.81
N ASP A 544 8.95 -9.13 -20.98
CA ASP A 544 10.25 -9.72 -21.30
C ASP A 544 11.40 -8.71 -21.31
N MET A 545 11.11 -7.43 -21.58
CA MET A 545 12.12 -6.35 -21.56
C MET A 545 12.76 -6.10 -20.19
N PHE A 546 12.13 -6.52 -19.08
CA PHE A 546 12.69 -6.36 -17.74
C PHE A 546 13.85 -7.34 -17.44
N GLY A 547 14.12 -8.28 -18.35
CA GLY A 547 15.31 -9.12 -18.34
C GLY A 547 15.32 -10.14 -17.21
N SER A 548 15.75 -9.75 -16.00
CA SER A 548 15.90 -10.65 -14.87
C SER A 548 14.56 -11.20 -14.40
N ASP A 549 14.55 -12.49 -14.02
CA ASP A 549 13.35 -13.17 -13.52
C ASP A 549 12.76 -12.48 -12.29
N THR A 550 13.62 -11.87 -11.46
CA THR A 550 13.21 -11.05 -10.30
C THR A 550 12.39 -9.83 -10.72
N ASN A 551 12.88 -9.06 -11.70
CA ASN A 551 12.17 -7.86 -12.16
C ASN A 551 10.87 -8.24 -12.88
N LYS A 552 10.90 -9.30 -13.69
CA LYS A 552 9.70 -9.84 -14.35
C LYS A 552 8.64 -10.24 -13.33
N SER A 553 9.02 -10.97 -12.27
CA SER A 553 8.10 -11.40 -11.20
C SER A 553 7.44 -10.19 -10.52
N MET A 554 8.21 -9.14 -10.19
CA MET A 554 7.68 -7.93 -9.57
C MET A 554 6.63 -7.23 -10.46
N ARG A 555 6.84 -7.18 -11.78
CA ARG A 555 5.87 -6.61 -12.73
C ARG A 555 4.65 -7.50 -12.95
N CYS A 556 4.83 -8.82 -13.00
CA CYS A 556 3.72 -9.77 -13.01
C CYS A 556 2.84 -9.63 -11.76
N LYS A 557 3.44 -9.42 -10.58
CA LYS A 557 2.72 -9.15 -9.33
C LYS A 557 1.82 -7.93 -9.45
N ILE A 558 2.33 -6.84 -10.03
CA ILE A 558 1.55 -5.60 -10.24
C ILE A 558 0.39 -5.83 -11.21
N VAL A 559 0.60 -6.56 -12.30
CA VAL A 559 -0.47 -6.90 -13.26
C VAL A 559 -1.56 -7.74 -12.59
N LEU A 560 -1.17 -8.75 -11.81
CA LEU A 560 -2.13 -9.61 -11.09
C LEU A 560 -2.86 -8.88 -9.96
N GLU A 561 -2.20 -7.93 -9.30
CA GLU A 561 -2.85 -7.06 -8.31
C GLU A 561 -3.87 -6.10 -8.97
N ALA A 562 -3.56 -5.57 -10.16
CA ALA A 562 -4.51 -4.82 -10.96
C ALA A 562 -5.69 -5.69 -11.40
N TYR A 563 -5.44 -6.94 -11.80
CA TYR A 563 -6.49 -7.92 -12.13
C TYR A 563 -7.41 -8.21 -10.94
N ARG A 564 -6.83 -8.35 -9.74
CA ARG A 564 -7.56 -8.59 -8.49
C ARG A 564 -8.47 -7.41 -8.13
N THR A 565 -7.94 -6.19 -8.16
CA THR A 565 -8.67 -4.98 -7.73
C THR A 565 -9.77 -4.56 -8.69
N ARG A 566 -9.57 -4.72 -10.00
CA ARG A 566 -10.55 -4.33 -11.03
C ARG A 566 -11.63 -5.36 -11.29
N GLY A 567 -11.42 -6.57 -10.80
CA GLY A 567 -12.18 -7.73 -11.17
C GLY A 567 -13.09 -8.29 -10.08
N GLU A 568 -13.54 -7.47 -9.14
CA GLU A 568 -14.60 -7.88 -8.23
C GLU A 568 -15.86 -8.20 -9.06
N ASN A 569 -16.14 -9.50 -9.25
CA ASN A 569 -17.32 -10.11 -9.88
C ASN A 569 -17.30 -10.41 -11.40
N VAL A 570 -16.15 -10.36 -12.08
CA VAL A 570 -16.06 -10.83 -13.48
C VAL A 570 -15.38 -12.20 -13.54
N GLU A 571 -16.12 -13.21 -13.99
CA GLU A 571 -15.61 -14.56 -14.30
C GLU A 571 -15.01 -14.57 -15.71
N SER A 572 -13.81 -15.13 -15.87
CA SER A 572 -13.09 -15.16 -17.15
C SER A 572 -13.26 -16.53 -17.81
N SER A 573 -14.02 -16.55 -18.90
CA SER A 573 -14.20 -17.75 -19.74
C SER A 573 -13.23 -17.84 -20.90
N ASP A 574 -12.41 -16.81 -21.16
CA ASP A 574 -11.53 -16.77 -22.33
C ASP A 574 -10.25 -17.61 -22.10
N PRO A 575 -9.99 -18.65 -22.92
CA PRO A 575 -8.78 -19.46 -22.82
C PRO A 575 -7.47 -18.68 -22.97
N VAL A 576 -7.42 -17.65 -23.82
CA VAL A 576 -6.19 -16.88 -24.09
C VAL A 576 -5.78 -16.08 -22.86
N ILE A 577 -6.77 -15.45 -22.20
CA ILE A 577 -6.54 -14.71 -20.95
C ILE A 577 -6.07 -15.67 -19.86
N ASN A 578 -6.71 -16.83 -19.75
CA ASN A 578 -6.39 -17.84 -18.74
C ASN A 578 -4.97 -18.41 -18.95
N ASP A 579 -4.54 -18.65 -20.20
CA ASP A 579 -3.18 -19.09 -20.52
C ASP A 579 -2.13 -18.01 -20.21
N CYS A 580 -2.43 -16.74 -20.52
CA CYS A 580 -1.56 -15.61 -20.20
C CYS A 580 -1.39 -15.43 -18.68
N LEU A 581 -2.49 -15.51 -17.93
CA LEU A 581 -2.49 -15.46 -16.47
C LEU A 581 -1.76 -16.66 -15.86
N MET A 582 -1.95 -17.85 -16.41
CA MET A 582 -1.22 -19.05 -15.99
C MET A 582 0.30 -18.87 -16.18
N TYR A 583 0.73 -18.31 -17.32
CA TYR A 583 2.14 -17.99 -17.56
C TYR A 583 2.71 -17.00 -16.54
N MET A 584 2.01 -15.89 -16.27
CA MET A 584 2.45 -14.93 -15.24
C MET A 584 2.46 -15.52 -13.83
N CYS A 585 1.50 -16.37 -13.48
CA CYS A 585 1.47 -17.08 -12.20
C CYS A 585 2.65 -18.05 -12.07
N LYS A 586 3.05 -18.73 -13.15
CA LYS A 586 4.24 -19.60 -13.17
C LYS A 586 5.51 -18.79 -12.89
N ILE A 587 5.69 -17.63 -13.52
CA ILE A 587 6.83 -16.72 -13.22
C ILE A 587 6.83 -16.30 -11.75
N LEU A 588 5.67 -15.94 -11.20
CA LEU A 588 5.58 -15.59 -9.77
C LEU A 588 5.91 -16.76 -8.85
N HIS A 589 5.39 -17.95 -9.14
CA HIS A 589 5.73 -19.14 -8.37
C HIS A 589 7.22 -19.45 -8.42
N ASP A 590 7.84 -19.31 -9.60
CA ASP A 590 9.25 -19.61 -9.80
C ASP A 590 10.17 -18.64 -9.07
N SER A 591 9.70 -17.41 -8.83
CA SER A 591 10.39 -16.40 -8.00
C SER A 591 10.39 -16.71 -6.49
N VAL A 592 9.57 -17.65 -6.03
CA VAL A 592 9.52 -18.05 -4.62
C VAL A 592 10.65 -19.06 -4.33
N ASP A 593 11.60 -18.65 -3.50
CA ASP A 593 12.72 -19.46 -3.01
C ASP A 593 12.71 -19.62 -1.47
N SER A 594 13.68 -20.37 -0.92
CA SER A 594 13.79 -20.61 0.52
C SER A 594 14.16 -19.37 1.35
N LEU A 595 14.53 -18.27 0.70
CA LEU A 595 14.89 -17.00 1.34
C LEU A 595 13.73 -16.00 1.31
N THR A 596 12.67 -16.27 0.56
CA THR A 596 11.46 -15.43 0.54
C THR A 596 10.76 -15.41 1.89
N VAL A 597 10.31 -14.21 2.27
CA VAL A 597 9.60 -13.99 3.54
C VAL A 597 8.21 -14.60 3.45
N GLU A 598 7.73 -15.23 4.54
CA GLU A 598 6.42 -15.89 4.58
C GLU A 598 5.26 -14.98 4.16
N ASP A 599 5.32 -13.69 4.49
CA ASP A 599 4.32 -12.70 4.06
C ASP A 599 4.30 -12.50 2.54
N GLU A 600 5.45 -12.52 1.87
CA GLU A 600 5.52 -12.44 0.41
C GLU A 600 4.97 -13.71 -0.23
N VAL A 601 5.32 -14.88 0.32
CA VAL A 601 4.76 -16.18 -0.10
C VAL A 601 3.24 -16.16 0.04
N ARG A 602 2.71 -15.63 1.15
CA ARG A 602 1.27 -15.48 1.40
C ARG A 602 0.60 -14.55 0.38
N GLN A 603 1.21 -13.42 0.06
CA GLN A 603 0.70 -12.48 -0.94
C GLN A 603 0.66 -13.12 -2.34
N ILE A 604 1.76 -13.75 -2.78
CA ILE A 604 1.84 -14.42 -4.08
C ILE A 604 0.80 -15.56 -4.15
N SER A 605 0.70 -16.37 -3.10
CA SER A 605 -0.27 -17.46 -3.03
C SER A 605 -1.72 -16.98 -3.13
N ARG A 606 -2.04 -15.83 -2.51
CA ARG A 606 -3.38 -15.20 -2.60
C ARG A 606 -3.69 -14.72 -4.01
N LEU A 607 -2.71 -14.13 -4.71
CA LEU A 607 -2.87 -13.70 -6.10
C LEU A 607 -3.15 -14.87 -7.04
N ILE A 608 -2.37 -15.95 -6.91
CA ILE A 608 -2.54 -17.17 -7.70
C ILE A 608 -3.90 -17.82 -7.41
N ALA A 609 -4.30 -17.89 -6.13
CA ALA A 609 -5.62 -18.41 -5.76
C ALA A 609 -6.76 -17.54 -6.33
N CYS A 610 -6.61 -16.21 -6.33
CA CYS A 610 -7.59 -15.31 -6.93
C CYS A 610 -7.77 -15.55 -8.43
N PHE A 611 -6.70 -15.86 -9.16
CA PHE A 611 -6.78 -16.29 -10.55
C PHE A 611 -7.56 -17.62 -10.67
N ILE A 612 -7.17 -18.64 -9.90
CA ILE A 612 -7.81 -19.98 -9.93
C ILE A 612 -9.32 -19.90 -9.65
N PHE A 613 -9.75 -19.04 -8.73
CA PHE A 613 -11.18 -18.90 -8.39
C PHE A 613 -12.02 -18.21 -9.48
N ARG A 614 -11.40 -17.51 -10.43
CA ARG A 614 -12.10 -16.69 -11.45
C ARG A 614 -12.16 -17.36 -12.82
N VAL A 615 -11.47 -18.47 -13.00
CA VAL A 615 -11.56 -19.27 -14.23
C VAL A 615 -12.93 -19.94 -14.28
N ASP A 616 -13.70 -19.65 -15.34
CA ASP A 616 -15.03 -20.23 -15.56
C ASP A 616 -15.11 -20.97 -16.89
N TYR A 617 -15.30 -22.29 -16.83
CA TYR A 617 -15.53 -23.15 -18.00
C TYR A 617 -17.03 -23.52 -18.15
N GLY A 618 -17.93 -22.86 -17.42
CA GLY A 618 -19.36 -23.09 -17.45
C GLY A 618 -19.73 -24.50 -16.95
N ASN A 619 -20.37 -25.30 -17.80
CA ASN A 619 -20.83 -26.64 -17.42
C ASN A 619 -19.81 -27.76 -17.73
N ASP A 620 -18.63 -27.44 -18.24
CA ASP A 620 -17.63 -28.44 -18.65
C ASP A 620 -16.74 -28.87 -17.47
N LEU A 621 -17.24 -29.81 -16.67
CA LEU A 621 -16.58 -30.31 -15.47
C LEU A 621 -15.21 -30.95 -15.73
N GLU A 622 -15.01 -31.56 -16.90
CA GLU A 622 -13.73 -32.20 -17.26
C GLU A 622 -12.65 -31.15 -17.54
N LYS A 623 -12.99 -30.03 -18.16
CA LYS A 623 -12.06 -28.91 -18.38
C LYS A 623 -11.59 -28.30 -17.06
N TYR A 624 -12.48 -28.10 -16.10
CA TYR A 624 -12.08 -27.66 -14.76
C TYR A 624 -11.10 -28.62 -14.11
N LEU A 625 -11.37 -29.94 -14.17
CA LEU A 625 -10.49 -30.92 -13.56
C LEU A 625 -9.10 -30.94 -14.24
N ASN A 626 -9.05 -30.83 -15.57
CA ASN A 626 -7.79 -30.72 -16.32
C ASN A 626 -7.00 -29.45 -15.93
N PHE A 627 -7.68 -28.31 -15.83
CA PHE A 627 -7.07 -27.06 -15.37
C PHE A 627 -6.52 -27.19 -13.94
N TYR A 628 -7.28 -27.77 -13.01
CA TYR A 628 -6.79 -27.98 -11.64
C TYR A 628 -5.65 -28.99 -11.56
N MET A 629 -5.57 -29.97 -12.47
CA MET A 629 -4.42 -30.86 -12.60
C MET A 629 -3.17 -30.12 -13.08
N GLU A 630 -3.29 -29.24 -14.06
CA GLU A 630 -2.18 -28.39 -14.51
C GLU A 630 -1.73 -27.44 -13.38
N ALA A 631 -2.67 -26.74 -12.74
CA ALA A 631 -2.38 -25.81 -11.65
C ALA A 631 -1.70 -26.52 -10.47
N ARG A 632 -2.10 -27.75 -10.15
CA ARG A 632 -1.43 -28.56 -9.11
C ARG A 632 0.04 -28.80 -9.45
N GLY A 633 0.31 -29.19 -10.69
CA GLY A 633 1.66 -29.45 -11.17
C GLY A 633 2.53 -28.20 -11.21
N ALA A 634 1.93 -27.06 -11.57
CA ALA A 634 2.64 -25.78 -11.65
C ALA A 634 2.97 -25.17 -10.29
N PHE A 635 2.08 -25.30 -9.28
CA PHE A 635 2.16 -24.55 -8.03
C PHE A 635 2.48 -25.42 -6.80
N ILE A 636 3.31 -26.45 -6.95
CA ILE A 636 3.53 -27.47 -5.92
C ILE A 636 4.13 -26.93 -4.61
N ARG A 637 4.89 -25.83 -4.65
CA ARG A 637 5.58 -25.27 -3.48
C ARG A 637 4.69 -24.41 -2.58
N LEU A 638 3.47 -24.10 -3.01
CA LEU A 638 2.58 -23.15 -2.32
C LEU A 638 1.42 -23.88 -1.64
N ASP A 639 1.57 -24.16 -0.34
CA ASP A 639 0.56 -24.87 0.48
C ASP A 639 -0.83 -24.24 0.41
N TYR A 640 -0.91 -22.91 0.42
CA TYR A 640 -2.18 -22.19 0.35
C TYR A 640 -2.90 -22.43 -0.99
N VAL A 641 -2.14 -22.46 -2.10
CA VAL A 641 -2.68 -22.73 -3.44
C VAL A 641 -3.15 -24.19 -3.53
N GLN A 642 -2.39 -25.14 -3.00
CA GLN A 642 -2.78 -26.55 -2.94
C GLN A 642 -4.07 -26.75 -2.13
N SER A 643 -4.19 -26.09 -0.98
CA SER A 643 -5.42 -26.08 -0.17
C SER A 643 -6.61 -25.52 -0.96
N ALA A 644 -6.44 -24.38 -1.63
CA ALA A 644 -7.47 -23.77 -2.45
C ALA A 644 -7.92 -24.69 -3.61
N LEU A 645 -6.99 -25.38 -4.27
CA LEU A 645 -7.30 -26.34 -5.33
C LEU A 645 -8.13 -27.52 -4.82
N VAL A 646 -7.79 -28.10 -3.66
CA VAL A 646 -8.57 -29.18 -3.03
C VAL A 646 -9.98 -28.71 -2.70
N GLN A 647 -10.14 -27.49 -2.20
CA GLN A 647 -11.46 -26.91 -1.94
C GLN A 647 -12.26 -26.69 -3.23
N CYS A 648 -11.62 -26.21 -4.31
CA CYS A 648 -12.27 -26.06 -5.62
C CYS A 648 -12.76 -27.40 -6.17
N VAL A 649 -11.93 -28.45 -6.09
CA VAL A 649 -12.31 -29.79 -6.56
C VAL A 649 -13.45 -30.37 -5.71
N ASN A 650 -13.43 -30.16 -4.39
CA ASN A 650 -14.55 -30.55 -3.51
C ASN A 650 -15.84 -29.79 -3.85
N LYS A 651 -15.77 -28.49 -4.10
CA LYS A 651 -16.91 -27.69 -4.57
C LYS A 651 -17.46 -28.22 -5.89
N LEU A 652 -16.57 -28.53 -6.83
CA LEU A 652 -16.93 -29.08 -8.14
C LEU A 652 -17.63 -30.44 -8.02
N MET A 653 -17.17 -31.29 -7.10
CA MET A 653 -17.81 -32.56 -6.78
C MET A 653 -19.24 -32.35 -6.27
N VAL A 654 -19.48 -31.37 -5.38
CA VAL A 654 -20.83 -31.04 -4.87
C VAL A 654 -21.74 -30.45 -5.95
N LEU A 655 -21.23 -29.53 -6.78
CA LEU A 655 -22.00 -28.92 -7.87
C LEU A 655 -22.49 -29.98 -8.88
N SER A 656 -21.68 -31.00 -9.14
CA SER A 656 -22.01 -32.11 -10.03
C SER A 656 -23.26 -32.90 -9.58
N VAL A 657 -23.54 -32.94 -8.27
CA VAL A 657 -24.74 -33.59 -7.69
C VAL A 657 -26.00 -32.76 -7.92
N SER A 658 -25.88 -31.44 -7.94
CA SER A 658 -27.03 -30.51 -7.96
C SER A 658 -27.63 -30.25 -9.35
N ASN A 659 -26.81 -30.24 -10.40
CA ASN A 659 -27.23 -29.80 -11.75
C ASN A 659 -27.70 -30.93 -12.67
N SER A 660 -27.56 -32.21 -12.30
CA SER A 660 -27.81 -33.32 -13.21
C SER A 660 -28.81 -34.34 -12.67
N ARG A 661 -30.02 -34.35 -13.26
CA ARG A 661 -30.99 -35.48 -13.20
C ARG A 661 -30.54 -36.72 -14.01
N ALA A 662 -29.30 -36.75 -14.49
CA ALA A 662 -28.68 -37.89 -15.14
C ALA A 662 -27.29 -38.09 -14.54
N LEU A 663 -26.99 -39.28 -14.02
CA LEU A 663 -25.72 -39.63 -13.35
C LEU A 663 -24.51 -38.90 -13.94
N VAL A 664 -23.95 -37.93 -13.21
CA VAL A 664 -22.51 -37.74 -13.27
C VAL A 664 -21.93 -39.03 -12.71
N LYS A 665 -21.37 -39.84 -13.60
CA LYS A 665 -20.87 -41.19 -13.28
C LYS A 665 -20.02 -41.12 -12.01
N ASN A 666 -20.23 -42.06 -11.08
CA ASN A 666 -19.37 -42.25 -9.90
C ASN A 666 -17.87 -42.21 -10.27
N SER A 667 -17.49 -42.54 -11.51
CA SER A 667 -16.12 -42.39 -12.01
C SER A 667 -15.54 -40.97 -11.90
N PHE A 668 -16.33 -39.92 -12.14
CA PHE A 668 -15.87 -38.53 -12.06
C PHE A 668 -15.66 -38.09 -10.62
N ALA A 669 -16.64 -38.37 -9.73
CA ALA A 669 -16.48 -38.14 -8.30
C ALA A 669 -15.27 -38.90 -7.74
N ARG A 670 -15.05 -40.17 -8.16
CA ARG A 670 -13.84 -40.94 -7.81
C ARG A 670 -12.55 -40.27 -8.28
N ALA A 671 -12.53 -39.68 -9.48
CA ALA A 671 -11.38 -38.95 -10.00
C ALA A 671 -11.10 -37.68 -9.16
N CYS A 672 -12.13 -36.92 -8.81
CA CYS A 672 -12.02 -35.75 -7.93
C CYS A 672 -11.54 -36.14 -6.52
N SER A 673 -12.08 -37.21 -5.93
CA SER A 673 -11.63 -37.71 -4.62
C SER A 673 -10.17 -38.20 -4.69
N ALA A 674 -9.79 -38.91 -5.76
CA ALA A 674 -8.42 -39.36 -5.97
C ALA A 674 -7.46 -38.17 -6.10
N TYR A 675 -7.85 -37.13 -6.84
CA TYR A 675 -7.08 -35.88 -6.94
C TYR A 675 -6.86 -35.26 -5.56
N CYS A 676 -7.91 -35.12 -4.75
CA CYS A 676 -7.80 -34.55 -3.40
C CYS A 676 -6.90 -35.42 -2.52
N TYR A 677 -7.09 -36.74 -2.55
CA TYR A 677 -6.33 -37.70 -1.74
C TYR A 677 -4.82 -37.66 -2.00
N ILE A 678 -4.39 -37.47 -3.25
CA ILE A 678 -2.95 -37.37 -3.59
C ILE A 678 -2.36 -35.97 -3.38
N THR A 679 -3.21 -34.94 -3.30
CA THR A 679 -2.77 -33.54 -3.14
C THR A 679 -2.65 -33.15 -1.67
N ILE A 680 -3.54 -33.63 -0.79
CA ILE A 680 -3.49 -33.29 0.64
C ILE A 680 -2.14 -33.64 1.33
N PRO A 681 -1.49 -34.80 1.04
CA PRO A 681 -0.20 -35.13 1.64
C PRO A 681 0.92 -34.10 1.38
N SER A 682 0.87 -33.36 0.27
CA SER A 682 1.92 -32.40 -0.10
C SER A 682 1.87 -31.09 0.68
N ILE A 683 0.78 -30.81 1.38
CA ILE A 683 0.65 -29.64 2.26
C ILE A 683 1.55 -29.84 3.49
N THR A 684 2.08 -28.79 4.11
CA THR A 684 2.90 -28.94 5.33
C THR A 684 2.05 -28.94 6.59
N SER A 685 1.08 -28.01 6.68
CA SER A 685 0.26 -27.81 7.89
C SER A 685 -0.64 -29.00 8.24
N PRO A 686 -0.49 -29.61 9.44
CA PRO A 686 -1.29 -30.75 9.87
C PRO A 686 -2.76 -30.39 10.12
N LEU A 687 -3.04 -29.15 10.57
CA LEU A 687 -4.40 -28.63 10.74
C LEU A 687 -5.16 -28.59 9.42
N VAL A 688 -4.53 -28.03 8.38
CA VAL A 688 -5.12 -27.94 7.04
C VAL A 688 -5.31 -29.34 6.44
N LYS A 689 -4.35 -30.25 6.62
CA LYS A 689 -4.51 -31.66 6.21
C LYS A 689 -5.74 -32.30 6.82
N LEU A 690 -5.89 -32.20 8.14
CA LEU A 690 -7.02 -32.79 8.87
C LEU A 690 -8.35 -32.24 8.35
N GLN A 691 -8.45 -30.91 8.21
CA GLN A 691 -9.64 -30.25 7.66
C GLN A 691 -9.98 -30.74 6.25
N LEU A 692 -8.99 -30.79 5.36
CA LEU A 692 -9.21 -31.16 3.97
C LEU A 692 -9.53 -32.65 3.80
N TYR A 693 -8.94 -33.55 4.60
CA TYR A 693 -9.29 -34.96 4.58
C TYR A 693 -10.72 -35.21 5.06
N ILE A 694 -11.14 -34.54 6.14
CA ILE A 694 -12.53 -34.63 6.64
C ILE A 694 -13.49 -34.10 5.59
N LEU A 695 -13.22 -32.91 5.02
CA LEU A 695 -14.06 -32.31 3.99
C LEU A 695 -14.18 -33.20 2.76
N THR A 696 -13.05 -33.74 2.27
CA THR A 696 -13.02 -34.66 1.12
C THR A 696 -13.75 -35.98 1.42
N GLY A 697 -13.68 -36.47 2.66
CA GLY A 697 -14.45 -37.62 3.12
C GLY A 697 -15.96 -37.35 3.06
N GLN A 698 -16.40 -36.20 3.58
CA GLN A 698 -17.81 -35.79 3.56
C GLN A 698 -18.35 -35.63 2.13
N THR A 699 -17.62 -34.94 1.25
CA THR A 699 -18.03 -34.77 -0.16
C THR A 699 -18.05 -36.11 -0.90
N SER A 700 -17.10 -37.00 -0.62
CA SER A 700 -17.07 -38.35 -1.20
C SER A 700 -18.28 -39.20 -0.75
N LEU A 701 -18.69 -39.09 0.53
CA LEU A 701 -19.89 -39.77 1.04
C LEU A 701 -21.16 -39.26 0.36
N LEU A 702 -21.31 -37.94 0.20
CA LEU A 702 -22.45 -37.33 -0.50
C LEU A 702 -22.57 -37.79 -1.96
N ASN A 703 -21.49 -38.28 -2.56
CA ASN A 703 -21.42 -38.75 -3.95
C ASN A 703 -21.43 -40.28 -4.07
N GLY A 704 -21.65 -41.03 -2.97
CA GLY A 704 -21.65 -42.50 -2.98
C GLY A 704 -20.27 -43.15 -3.23
N CYS A 705 -19.18 -42.40 -3.03
CA CYS A 705 -17.79 -42.89 -3.18
C CYS A 705 -17.25 -43.45 -1.85
N LEU A 706 -17.83 -44.57 -1.39
CA LEU A 706 -17.56 -45.13 -0.05
C LEU A 706 -16.09 -45.50 0.18
N GLY A 707 -15.45 -46.18 -0.78
CA GLY A 707 -14.04 -46.58 -0.63
C GLY A 707 -13.06 -45.40 -0.55
N GLN A 708 -13.35 -44.31 -1.27
CA GLN A 708 -12.54 -43.09 -1.20
C GLN A 708 -12.80 -42.33 0.12
N ALA A 709 -14.05 -42.29 0.58
CA ALA A 709 -14.39 -41.71 1.87
C ALA A 709 -13.69 -42.44 3.03
N ASP A 710 -13.70 -43.78 3.02
CA ASP A 710 -13.02 -44.62 4.01
C ASP A 710 -11.50 -44.34 4.02
N ALA A 711 -10.87 -44.29 2.84
CA ALA A 711 -9.45 -43.95 2.72
C ALA A 711 -9.12 -42.54 3.27
N CYS A 712 -9.95 -41.53 2.97
CA CYS A 712 -9.77 -40.17 3.48
C CYS A 712 -9.93 -40.09 5.00
N LEU A 713 -10.92 -40.77 5.58
CA LEU A 713 -11.15 -40.78 7.03
C LEU A 713 -10.06 -41.57 7.78
N LYS A 714 -9.56 -42.65 7.17
CA LYS A 714 -8.38 -43.37 7.66
C LYS A 714 -7.15 -42.48 7.66
N ALA A 715 -6.91 -41.75 6.56
CA ALA A 715 -5.80 -40.79 6.47
C ALA A 715 -5.95 -39.65 7.49
N ALA A 716 -7.15 -39.10 7.68
CA ALA A 716 -7.44 -38.12 8.73
C ALA A 716 -7.09 -38.68 10.12
N SER A 717 -7.45 -39.93 10.40
CA SER A 717 -7.12 -40.59 11.67
C SER A 717 -5.60 -40.73 11.85
N MET A 718 -4.83 -41.00 10.80
CA MET A 718 -3.36 -41.02 10.90
C MET A 718 -2.77 -39.63 11.12
N VAL A 719 -3.35 -38.57 10.55
CA VAL A 719 -2.88 -37.19 10.83
C VAL A 719 -3.07 -36.81 12.30
N VAL A 720 -4.08 -37.38 12.99
CA VAL A 720 -4.29 -37.13 14.43
C VAL A 720 -3.14 -37.67 15.28
N SER A 721 -2.48 -38.78 14.91
CA SER A 721 -1.35 -39.30 15.71
C SER A 721 -0.14 -38.36 15.69
N ASP A 722 0.04 -37.65 14.59
CA ASP A 722 1.20 -36.80 14.32
C ASP A 722 0.90 -35.31 14.53
N PHE A 723 -0.25 -34.99 15.16
CA PHE A 723 -0.68 -33.62 15.36
C PHE A 723 0.17 -32.92 16.44
N PRO A 724 0.63 -31.68 16.23
CA PRO A 724 1.41 -30.97 17.25
C PRO A 724 0.51 -30.48 18.39
N ALA A 725 1.03 -30.49 19.63
CA ALA A 725 0.30 -29.99 20.79
C ALA A 725 0.11 -28.45 20.79
N THR A 726 1.03 -27.72 20.16
CA THR A 726 0.97 -26.27 19.97
C THR A 726 1.07 -25.92 18.50
N LEU A 727 0.27 -24.95 18.05
CA LEU A 727 0.30 -24.43 16.69
C LEU A 727 0.71 -22.96 16.71
N GLU A 728 1.53 -22.55 15.76
CA GLU A 728 1.81 -21.14 15.51
C GLU A 728 0.84 -20.62 14.44
N VAL A 729 0.01 -19.65 14.78
CA VAL A 729 -0.96 -19.01 13.87
C VAL A 729 -0.73 -17.50 13.91
N ASP A 730 -0.33 -16.92 12.78
CA ASP A 730 -0.02 -15.49 12.64
C ASP A 730 0.95 -14.96 13.75
N GLY A 731 1.96 -15.77 14.11
CA GLY A 731 2.98 -15.45 15.12
C GLY A 731 2.56 -15.67 16.58
N LEU A 732 1.35 -16.17 16.83
CA LEU A 732 0.86 -16.54 18.16
C LEU A 732 0.88 -18.06 18.35
N ILE A 733 1.45 -18.51 19.46
CA ILE A 733 1.42 -19.93 19.85
C ILE A 733 0.10 -20.20 20.55
N ILE A 734 -0.74 -21.03 19.91
CA ILE A 734 -2.06 -21.43 20.41
C ILE A 734 -2.00 -22.90 20.82
N ASP A 735 -2.71 -23.23 21.90
CA ASP A 735 -2.99 -24.62 22.27
C ASP A 735 -3.85 -25.29 21.19
N ALA A 736 -3.29 -26.32 20.56
CA ALA A 736 -3.87 -26.97 19.39
C ALA A 736 -4.88 -28.07 19.77
N GLU A 737 -4.81 -28.56 21.01
CA GLU A 737 -5.60 -29.71 21.45
C GLU A 737 -7.12 -29.43 21.48
N PRO A 738 -7.62 -28.26 21.95
CA PRO A 738 -9.05 -27.94 21.88
C PRO A 738 -9.60 -27.94 20.45
N ILE A 739 -8.79 -27.49 19.48
CA ILE A 739 -9.12 -27.49 18.06
C ILE A 739 -9.20 -28.92 17.55
N LEU A 740 -8.20 -29.75 17.88
CA LEU A 740 -8.16 -31.17 17.54
C LEU A 740 -9.37 -31.92 18.10
N VAL A 741 -9.74 -31.68 19.37
CA VAL A 741 -10.92 -32.26 20.01
C VAL A 741 -12.20 -31.93 19.22
N SER A 742 -12.35 -30.70 18.72
CA SER A 742 -13.50 -30.32 17.89
C SER A 742 -13.58 -31.14 16.60
N TYR A 743 -12.45 -31.32 15.90
CA TYR A 743 -12.41 -32.11 14.67
C TYR A 743 -12.62 -33.60 14.92
N ILE A 744 -12.10 -34.14 16.02
CA ILE A 744 -12.36 -35.54 16.40
C ILE A 744 -13.84 -35.74 16.69
N LYS A 745 -14.52 -34.82 17.39
CA LYS A 745 -15.98 -34.89 17.59
C LYS A 745 -16.74 -34.89 16.27
N GLN A 746 -16.32 -34.05 15.32
CA GLN A 746 -16.90 -34.03 13.99
C GLN A 746 -16.67 -35.36 13.24
N MET A 747 -15.45 -35.91 13.27
CA MET A 747 -15.14 -37.22 12.68
C MET A 747 -15.99 -38.33 13.28
N LEU A 748 -16.08 -38.35 14.60
CA LEU A 748 -16.91 -39.28 15.38
C LEU A 748 -18.38 -39.24 14.92
N SER A 749 -18.95 -38.05 14.74
CA SER A 749 -20.29 -37.89 14.18
C SER A 749 -20.40 -38.40 12.74
N ILE A 750 -19.41 -38.15 11.89
CA ILE A 750 -19.43 -38.65 10.49
C ILE A 750 -19.37 -40.19 10.47
N LEU A 751 -18.49 -40.79 11.28
CA LEU A 751 -18.25 -42.24 11.32
C LEU A 751 -19.50 -43.05 11.72
N LEU A 752 -20.47 -42.46 12.43
CA LEU A 752 -21.74 -43.12 12.72
C LEU A 752 -22.50 -43.51 11.43
N VAL A 753 -22.46 -42.66 10.41
CA VAL A 753 -23.23 -42.81 9.16
C VAL A 753 -22.42 -43.51 8.06
N VAL A 754 -21.11 -43.65 8.26
CA VAL A 754 -20.23 -44.37 7.34
C VAL A 754 -20.52 -45.88 7.42
N PRO A 755 -20.80 -46.54 6.29
CA PRO A 755 -21.00 -47.99 6.27
C PRO A 755 -19.71 -48.74 6.57
N ASP A 756 -19.81 -49.81 7.34
CA ASP A 756 -18.69 -50.72 7.57
C ASP A 756 -18.33 -51.52 6.29
N CYS A 757 -17.04 -51.79 6.12
CA CYS A 757 -16.57 -52.69 5.09
C CYS A 757 -16.83 -54.15 5.53
N PRO A 758 -17.46 -55.00 4.69
CA PRO A 758 -17.81 -56.38 5.06
C PRO A 758 -16.59 -57.28 5.32
N ASP A 759 -15.42 -56.92 4.76
CA ASP A 759 -14.17 -57.67 4.92
C ASP A 759 -13.40 -57.29 6.21
N LEU A 760 -13.85 -56.26 6.93
CA LEU A 760 -13.20 -55.75 8.13
C LEU A 760 -14.08 -56.00 9.36
N GLU A 761 -13.47 -55.91 10.54
CA GLU A 761 -14.22 -55.98 11.79
C GLU A 761 -15.26 -54.86 11.89
N VAL A 762 -16.37 -55.16 12.57
CA VAL A 762 -17.41 -54.19 12.93
C VAL A 762 -16.80 -52.95 13.57
N LEU A 763 -17.25 -51.77 13.10
CA LEU A 763 -16.81 -50.44 13.52
C LEU A 763 -15.29 -50.23 13.43
N HIS A 764 -14.63 -50.78 12.42
CA HIS A 764 -13.17 -50.72 12.25
C HIS A 764 -12.60 -49.30 12.36
N GLN A 765 -13.21 -48.31 11.69
CA GLN A 765 -12.72 -46.92 11.69
C GLN A 765 -12.88 -46.26 13.06
N VAL A 766 -13.94 -46.58 13.80
CA VAL A 766 -14.13 -46.11 15.18
C VAL A 766 -13.07 -46.74 16.10
N LYS A 767 -12.79 -48.04 15.97
CA LYS A 767 -11.71 -48.71 16.70
C LYS A 767 -10.34 -48.11 16.38
N LEU A 768 -10.09 -47.77 15.11
CA LEU A 768 -8.87 -47.10 14.68
C LEU A 768 -8.73 -45.74 15.34
N LEU A 769 -9.78 -44.91 15.32
CA LEU A 769 -9.77 -43.60 15.94
C LEU A 769 -9.57 -43.68 17.46
N ILE A 770 -10.20 -44.63 18.16
CA ILE A 770 -9.96 -44.89 19.59
C ILE A 770 -8.49 -45.24 19.84
N ARG A 771 -7.89 -46.10 19.00
CA ARG A 771 -6.47 -46.47 19.11
C ARG A 771 -5.57 -45.25 18.95
N VAL A 772 -5.86 -44.38 17.99
CA VAL A 772 -5.09 -43.15 17.75
C VAL A 772 -5.23 -42.18 18.93
N ILE A 773 -6.44 -41.95 19.44
CA ILE A 773 -6.68 -41.10 20.63
C ILE A 773 -5.87 -41.60 21.82
N ARG A 774 -5.73 -42.91 21.99
CA ARG A 774 -4.94 -43.53 23.06
C ARG A 774 -3.43 -43.39 22.86
N GLN A 775 -2.95 -43.37 21.61
CA GLN A 775 -1.53 -43.25 21.28
C GLN A 775 -1.03 -41.79 21.31
N TYR A 776 -1.93 -40.82 21.13
CA TYR A 776 -1.61 -39.40 21.16
C TYR A 776 -1.17 -38.92 22.55
N SER A 777 -0.09 -38.14 22.60
CA SER A 777 0.45 -37.60 23.85
C SER A 777 -0.23 -36.27 24.25
N TRP A 778 -1.36 -36.37 24.95
CA TRP A 778 -2.13 -35.21 25.44
C TRP A 778 -1.40 -34.42 26.53
N THR A 779 -1.38 -33.09 26.43
CA THR A 779 -0.82 -32.16 27.41
C THR A 779 -1.83 -31.81 28.50
N ASP A 780 -3.09 -31.53 28.15
CA ASP A 780 -4.19 -31.50 29.12
C ASP A 780 -4.81 -32.89 29.22
N PRO A 781 -4.60 -33.59 30.35
CA PRO A 781 -5.04 -34.94 30.45
C PRO A 781 -6.54 -35.07 30.77
N MET A 782 -7.33 -33.97 30.74
CA MET A 782 -8.79 -33.98 30.72
C MET A 782 -9.38 -34.20 29.32
N GLN A 783 -8.73 -33.69 28.27
CA GLN A 783 -9.24 -33.69 26.90
C GLN A 783 -9.53 -35.08 26.31
N PRO A 784 -8.68 -36.12 26.48
CA PRO A 784 -9.00 -37.45 25.97
C PRO A 784 -10.24 -38.07 26.63
N HIS A 785 -10.55 -37.74 27.89
CA HIS A 785 -11.73 -38.29 28.58
C HIS A 785 -13.02 -37.70 28.04
N ILE A 786 -13.01 -36.41 27.73
CA ILE A 786 -14.10 -35.76 27.02
C ILE A 786 -14.37 -36.53 25.73
N LEU A 787 -13.34 -36.85 24.94
CA LEU A 787 -13.48 -37.63 23.71
C LEU A 787 -14.02 -39.05 23.95
N TYR A 788 -13.53 -39.76 24.98
CA TYR A 788 -14.06 -41.09 25.33
C TYR A 788 -15.54 -41.05 25.73
N LEU A 789 -15.99 -39.99 26.40
CA LEU A 789 -17.43 -39.79 26.65
C LEU A 789 -18.18 -39.68 25.31
N TYR A 790 -17.74 -38.84 24.37
CA TYR A 790 -18.35 -38.75 23.03
C TYR A 790 -18.29 -40.07 22.24
N VAL A 791 -17.26 -40.89 22.43
CA VAL A 791 -17.21 -42.24 21.86
C VAL A 791 -18.35 -43.09 22.43
N LEU A 792 -18.57 -43.08 23.75
CA LEU A 792 -19.73 -43.74 24.35
C LEU A 792 -21.06 -43.18 23.82
N ASP A 793 -21.14 -41.88 23.49
CA ASP A 793 -22.31 -41.29 22.82
C ASP A 793 -22.61 -41.94 21.48
N ILE A 794 -21.60 -42.12 20.65
CA ILE A 794 -21.77 -42.67 19.31
C ILE A 794 -22.00 -44.15 19.33
N LEU A 795 -21.31 -44.90 20.20
CA LEU A 795 -21.56 -46.32 20.38
C LEU A 795 -22.98 -46.57 20.89
N ALA A 796 -23.50 -45.73 21.78
CA ALA A 796 -24.92 -45.77 22.18
C ALA A 796 -25.85 -45.61 20.99
N THR A 797 -25.57 -44.59 20.19
CA THR A 797 -26.39 -44.22 19.03
C THR A 797 -26.31 -45.30 17.95
N ALA A 798 -25.17 -45.99 17.83
CA ALA A 798 -24.97 -47.11 16.92
C ALA A 798 -25.87 -48.32 17.23
N THR A 799 -26.32 -48.49 18.49
CA THR A 799 -27.25 -49.57 18.87
C THR A 799 -28.73 -49.28 18.60
N LEU A 800 -29.07 -48.08 18.11
CA LEU A 800 -30.45 -47.70 17.82
C LEU A 800 -30.94 -48.32 16.50
N ASP A 801 -32.24 -48.63 16.43
CA ASP A 801 -32.87 -49.18 15.23
C ASP A 801 -32.83 -48.20 14.03
N THR A 802 -32.75 -46.89 14.30
CA THR A 802 -32.62 -45.84 13.29
C THR A 802 -31.75 -44.71 13.80
N TYR A 803 -30.76 -44.30 13.01
CA TYR A 803 -29.87 -43.21 13.38
C TYR A 803 -30.54 -41.82 13.34
N PRO A 804 -30.05 -40.84 14.13
CA PRO A 804 -30.65 -39.51 14.21
C PRO A 804 -30.54 -38.69 12.90
N TYR A 805 -29.56 -39.00 12.05
CA TYR A 805 -29.34 -38.37 10.75
C TYR A 805 -28.81 -39.41 9.75
N ARG A 806 -29.04 -39.17 8.46
CA ARG A 806 -28.64 -40.06 7.35
C ARG A 806 -28.15 -39.24 6.16
N ILE A 807 -27.28 -39.85 5.36
CA ILE A 807 -26.85 -39.30 4.07
C ILE A 807 -27.71 -39.94 2.96
N PRO A 808 -28.27 -39.16 2.02
CA PRO A 808 -29.00 -39.72 0.89
C PRO A 808 -28.14 -40.73 0.12
N ASP A 809 -28.76 -41.84 -0.30
CA ASP A 809 -28.12 -42.88 -1.12
C ASP A 809 -26.93 -43.63 -0.47
N VAL A 810 -26.78 -43.55 0.85
CA VAL A 810 -25.79 -44.32 1.64
C VAL A 810 -26.50 -45.14 2.71
N ASP A 811 -26.38 -46.45 2.63
CA ASP A 811 -26.91 -47.39 3.64
C ASP A 811 -25.97 -47.45 4.84
N SER A 812 -26.32 -46.74 5.92
CA SER A 812 -25.55 -46.73 7.16
C SER A 812 -25.71 -48.03 7.98
N ASN A 813 -24.91 -48.15 9.04
CA ASN A 813 -24.89 -49.35 9.88
C ASN A 813 -26.23 -49.70 10.57
N ASP A 814 -27.16 -48.74 10.73
CA ASP A 814 -28.54 -49.01 11.19
C ASP A 814 -29.38 -49.77 10.16
N VAL A 815 -29.05 -49.67 8.87
CA VAL A 815 -29.66 -50.46 7.79
C VAL A 815 -28.90 -51.78 7.58
N LEU A 816 -27.56 -51.75 7.69
CA LEU A 816 -26.71 -52.92 7.43
C LEU A 816 -26.80 -53.98 8.54
N TYR A 817 -26.66 -53.57 9.80
CA TYR A 817 -26.69 -54.47 10.97
C TYR A 817 -27.97 -54.31 11.79
N GLY A 818 -28.62 -53.14 11.73
CA GLY A 818 -29.74 -52.81 12.59
C GLY A 818 -29.42 -53.04 14.06
N ARG A 819 -30.28 -53.79 14.74
CA ARG A 819 -30.11 -54.14 16.16
C ARG A 819 -29.86 -55.62 16.39
N GLU A 820 -29.06 -56.22 15.51
CA GLU A 820 -28.68 -57.62 15.67
C GLU A 820 -27.93 -57.86 17.00
N PRO A 821 -28.24 -58.95 17.73
CA PRO A 821 -27.66 -59.19 19.05
C PRO A 821 -26.15 -59.39 19.02
N GLN A 822 -25.59 -59.87 17.89
CA GLN A 822 -24.14 -60.02 17.72
C GLN A 822 -23.45 -58.66 17.59
N PHE A 823 -24.02 -57.76 16.79
CA PHE A 823 -23.52 -56.39 16.64
C PHE A 823 -23.58 -55.61 17.95
N VAL A 824 -24.69 -55.71 18.70
CA VAL A 824 -24.82 -55.08 20.02
C VAL A 824 -23.78 -55.62 21.00
N ALA A 825 -23.55 -56.93 21.03
CA ALA A 825 -22.52 -57.55 21.88
C ALA A 825 -21.10 -57.08 21.52
N ASP A 826 -20.80 -56.89 20.23
CA ASP A 826 -19.52 -56.32 19.78
C ASP A 826 -19.38 -54.85 20.22
N VAL A 827 -20.45 -54.05 20.12
CA VAL A 827 -20.48 -52.67 20.62
C VAL A 827 -20.29 -52.63 22.14
N ASP A 828 -20.95 -53.50 22.90
CA ASP A 828 -20.79 -53.66 24.36
C ASP A 828 -19.33 -53.97 24.74
N SER A 829 -18.66 -54.83 23.95
CA SER A 829 -17.24 -55.15 24.14
C SER A 829 -16.34 -53.91 23.98
N ILE A 830 -16.63 -53.05 22.99
CA ILE A 830 -15.88 -51.81 22.76
C ILE A 830 -16.16 -50.83 23.90
N CYS A 831 -17.41 -50.72 24.35
CA CYS A 831 -17.79 -49.83 25.46
C CYS A 831 -17.13 -50.23 26.77
N THR A 832 -16.99 -51.53 27.02
CA THR A 832 -16.26 -52.05 28.19
C THR A 832 -14.80 -51.59 28.17
N VAL A 833 -14.12 -51.68 27.02
CA VAL A 833 -12.73 -51.19 26.87
C VAL A 833 -12.63 -49.67 27.07
N VAL A 834 -13.58 -48.90 26.51
CA VAL A 834 -13.61 -47.44 26.68
C VAL A 834 -13.88 -47.07 28.14
N LEU A 835 -14.80 -47.77 28.81
CA LEU A 835 -15.10 -47.58 30.23
C LEU A 835 -13.87 -47.86 31.10
N ASP A 836 -13.16 -48.98 30.86
CA ASP A 836 -11.93 -49.32 31.58
C ASP A 836 -10.89 -48.20 31.46
N ASN A 837 -10.72 -47.61 30.26
CA ASN A 837 -9.80 -46.49 30.06
C ASN A 837 -10.21 -45.24 30.88
N ILE A 838 -11.51 -44.93 30.96
CA ILE A 838 -12.02 -43.80 31.75
C ILE A 838 -11.85 -44.07 33.25
N LEU A 839 -12.09 -45.31 33.70
CA LEU A 839 -11.95 -45.72 35.11
C LEU A 839 -10.49 -45.71 35.55
N GLU A 840 -9.56 -46.21 34.73
CA GLU A 840 -8.11 -46.11 34.96
C GLU A 840 -7.70 -44.64 35.13
N ARG A 841 -8.27 -43.73 34.33
CA ARG A 841 -8.03 -42.31 34.52
C ARG A 841 -8.60 -41.76 35.81
N LEU A 842 -9.85 -42.07 36.13
CA LEU A 842 -10.47 -41.65 37.39
C LEU A 842 -9.62 -42.06 38.60
N TYR A 843 -8.96 -43.21 38.51
CA TYR A 843 -7.97 -43.68 39.50
C TYR A 843 -6.67 -42.84 39.47
N SER A 844 -6.14 -42.49 38.30
CA SER A 844 -4.95 -41.63 38.18
C SER A 844 -5.16 -40.18 38.67
N LEU A 845 -6.42 -39.72 38.76
CA LEU A 845 -6.78 -38.34 39.12
C LEU A 845 -7.04 -38.12 40.62
N VAL A 846 -6.73 -39.10 41.47
CA VAL A 846 -6.89 -38.99 42.94
C VAL A 846 -6.18 -37.76 43.49
N ASP A 847 -5.01 -37.38 42.94
CA ASP A 847 -4.22 -36.23 43.37
C ASP A 847 -4.80 -34.87 42.91
N LYS A 848 -5.79 -34.86 42.00
CA LYS A 848 -6.49 -33.67 41.51
C LYS A 848 -8.00 -33.75 41.81
N PRO A 849 -8.41 -33.51 43.06
CA PRO A 849 -9.77 -33.77 43.54
C PRO A 849 -10.88 -33.08 42.76
N ASN A 850 -10.66 -31.85 42.27
CA ASN A 850 -11.67 -31.08 41.55
C ASN A 850 -11.95 -31.64 40.13
N SER A 851 -10.89 -32.02 39.41
CA SER A 851 -11.00 -32.63 38.09
C SER A 851 -11.58 -34.04 38.17
N GLN A 852 -11.23 -34.79 39.23
CA GLN A 852 -11.79 -36.10 39.51
C GLN A 852 -13.31 -36.04 39.77
N THR A 853 -13.78 -35.07 40.56
CA THR A 853 -15.22 -34.90 40.81
C THR A 853 -15.97 -34.50 39.56
N LYS A 854 -15.40 -33.62 38.74
CA LYS A 854 -16.02 -33.18 37.47
C LYS A 854 -16.17 -34.35 36.49
N LEU A 855 -15.09 -35.10 36.26
CA LEU A 855 -15.12 -36.27 35.37
C LEU A 855 -16.07 -37.36 35.88
N ALA A 856 -16.09 -37.63 37.19
CA ALA A 856 -17.00 -38.62 37.76
C ALA A 856 -18.47 -38.22 37.62
N PHE A 857 -18.77 -36.92 37.73
CA PHE A 857 -20.12 -36.40 37.54
C PHE A 857 -20.56 -36.41 36.07
N GLU A 858 -19.66 -36.04 35.15
CA GLU A 858 -19.92 -36.15 33.70
C GLU A 858 -20.11 -37.62 33.30
N LEU A 859 -19.22 -38.53 33.71
CA LEU A 859 -19.36 -39.95 33.45
C LEU A 859 -20.66 -40.51 34.03
N LEU A 860 -21.04 -40.11 35.25
CA LEU A 860 -22.31 -40.50 35.86
C LEU A 860 -23.51 -40.13 34.98
N LEU A 861 -23.54 -38.91 34.43
CA LEU A 861 -24.62 -38.47 33.55
C LEU A 861 -24.70 -39.37 32.31
N HIS A 862 -23.58 -39.58 31.62
CA HIS A 862 -23.54 -40.42 30.42
C HIS A 862 -23.94 -41.86 30.76
N PHE A 863 -23.50 -42.37 31.91
CA PHE A 863 -23.78 -43.73 32.36
C PHE A 863 -25.27 -43.94 32.66
N VAL A 864 -25.91 -43.05 33.42
CA VAL A 864 -27.32 -43.17 33.81
C VAL A 864 -28.26 -43.13 32.61
N VAL A 865 -27.92 -42.36 31.58
CA VAL A 865 -28.76 -42.19 30.38
C VAL A 865 -28.66 -43.40 29.42
N ARG A 866 -27.63 -44.23 29.55
CA ARG A 866 -27.19 -45.12 28.46
C ARG A 866 -26.88 -46.56 28.85
N ALA A 867 -26.30 -46.76 30.02
CA ALA A 867 -26.08 -48.08 30.55
C ALA A 867 -27.39 -48.68 31.04
N ASP A 868 -27.54 -50.00 30.90
CA ASP A 868 -28.63 -50.72 31.54
C ASP A 868 -28.38 -50.81 33.05
N LEU A 869 -29.13 -50.03 33.83
CA LEU A 869 -29.05 -50.08 35.29
C LEU A 869 -29.73 -51.31 35.88
N ASN A 870 -30.45 -52.12 35.10
CA ASN A 870 -30.99 -53.39 35.59
C ASN A 870 -29.89 -54.39 35.95
N GLU A 871 -28.71 -54.22 35.36
CA GLU A 871 -27.51 -54.99 35.69
C GLU A 871 -26.86 -54.50 36.99
N ILE A 872 -26.70 -55.44 37.94
CA ILE A 872 -26.27 -55.14 39.32
C ILE A 872 -24.90 -54.46 39.35
N GLN A 873 -23.99 -54.86 38.46
CA GLN A 873 -22.64 -54.29 38.36
C GLN A 873 -22.69 -52.81 37.92
N MET A 874 -23.54 -52.51 36.94
CA MET A 874 -23.69 -51.16 36.40
C MET A 874 -24.37 -50.23 37.41
N ALA A 875 -25.45 -50.68 38.05
CA ALA A 875 -26.10 -49.93 39.13
C ALA A 875 -25.15 -49.62 40.30
N THR A 876 -24.25 -50.57 40.63
CA THR A 876 -23.25 -50.37 41.68
C THR A 876 -22.22 -49.33 41.28
N LEU A 877 -21.75 -49.36 40.03
CA LEU A 877 -20.82 -48.36 39.50
C LEU A 877 -21.42 -46.95 39.49
N ALA A 878 -22.67 -46.80 39.06
CA ALA A 878 -23.38 -45.51 39.06
C ALA A 878 -23.47 -44.91 40.48
N VAL A 879 -23.79 -45.73 41.49
CA VAL A 879 -23.82 -45.28 42.90
C VAL A 879 -22.43 -44.88 43.40
N ASN A 880 -21.38 -45.58 42.97
CA ASN A 880 -20.00 -45.25 43.35
C ASN A 880 -19.52 -43.95 42.70
N LEU A 881 -19.82 -43.73 41.42
CA LEU A 881 -19.54 -42.48 40.70
C LEU A 881 -20.27 -41.29 41.34
N TRP A 882 -21.54 -41.47 41.74
CA TRP A 882 -22.29 -40.48 42.50
C TRP A 882 -21.59 -40.10 43.81
N LYS A 883 -21.22 -41.10 44.63
CA LYS A 883 -20.50 -40.86 45.90
C LYS A 883 -19.18 -40.13 45.66
N LEU A 884 -18.46 -40.47 44.59
CA LEU A 884 -17.20 -39.84 44.23
C LEU A 884 -17.42 -38.37 43.83
N SER A 885 -18.44 -38.08 43.03
CA SER A 885 -18.78 -36.72 42.62
C SER A 885 -19.13 -35.78 43.78
N LYS A 886 -19.74 -36.31 44.86
CA LYS A 886 -20.14 -35.54 46.05
C LYS A 886 -19.05 -35.36 47.10
N LYS A 887 -17.88 -35.98 46.93
CA LYS A 887 -16.80 -35.99 47.92
C LYS A 887 -16.16 -34.59 48.11
N ASN A 888 -16.10 -33.76 47.06
CA ASN A 888 -15.57 -32.38 47.13
C ASN A 888 -16.60 -31.35 46.62
N LYS A 889 -17.27 -30.64 47.53
CA LYS A 889 -18.34 -29.67 47.21
C LYS A 889 -17.86 -28.35 46.58
N THR A 890 -16.55 -28.07 46.58
CA THR A 890 -15.97 -26.80 46.15
C THR A 890 -15.56 -26.76 44.67
N ALA A 891 -15.73 -27.85 43.94
CA ALA A 891 -15.15 -28.06 42.61
C ALA A 891 -16.05 -27.69 41.42
N MET A 892 -17.36 -27.57 41.64
CA MET A 892 -18.35 -27.50 40.56
C MET A 892 -19.25 -26.27 40.72
N ASP A 893 -19.58 -25.62 39.61
CA ASP A 893 -20.48 -24.48 39.59
C ASP A 893 -21.89 -24.91 40.04
N SER A 894 -22.38 -24.38 41.17
CA SER A 894 -23.64 -24.81 41.81
C SER A 894 -24.83 -24.80 40.84
N LYS A 895 -24.84 -23.88 39.87
CA LYS A 895 -25.89 -23.78 38.85
C LYS A 895 -25.85 -24.89 37.79
N ILE A 896 -24.66 -25.38 37.43
CA ILE A 896 -24.49 -26.45 36.44
C ILE A 896 -24.85 -27.79 37.09
N GLU A 897 -24.41 -28.00 38.33
CA GLU A 897 -24.75 -29.17 39.13
C GLU A 897 -26.27 -29.29 39.34
N GLU A 898 -26.95 -28.20 39.73
CA GLU A 898 -28.42 -28.18 39.87
C GLU A 898 -29.17 -28.50 38.57
N LYS A 899 -28.73 -27.93 37.43
CA LYS A 899 -29.34 -28.20 36.13
C LYS A 899 -29.17 -29.65 35.69
N MET A 900 -27.96 -30.19 35.81
CA MET A 900 -27.66 -31.57 35.41
C MET A 900 -28.32 -32.58 36.36
N MET A 901 -28.41 -32.27 37.66
CA MET A 901 -29.18 -33.08 38.61
C MET A 901 -30.67 -33.07 38.31
N SER A 902 -31.23 -31.91 37.95
CA SER A 902 -32.63 -31.81 37.53
C SER A 902 -32.88 -32.66 36.29
N TYR A 903 -31.93 -32.68 35.34
CA TYR A 903 -32.00 -33.53 34.15
C TYR A 903 -31.96 -35.04 34.50
N ILE A 904 -31.05 -35.47 35.38
CA ILE A 904 -30.98 -36.88 35.82
C ILE A 904 -32.28 -37.30 36.52
N ILE A 905 -32.83 -36.44 37.37
CA ILE A 905 -34.10 -36.70 38.07
C ILE A 905 -35.24 -36.78 37.05
N GLU A 906 -35.37 -35.82 36.13
CA GLU A 906 -36.41 -35.84 35.08
C GLU A 906 -36.28 -37.09 34.18
N PHE A 907 -35.05 -37.50 33.84
CA PHE A 907 -34.80 -38.70 33.04
C PHE A 907 -35.24 -39.97 33.77
N CYS A 908 -34.74 -40.17 34.99
CA CYS A 908 -35.06 -41.37 35.76
C CYS A 908 -36.52 -41.41 36.26
N GLU A 909 -37.23 -40.28 36.34
CA GLU A 909 -38.68 -40.23 36.63
C GLU A 909 -39.55 -40.66 35.45
N ASN A 910 -39.05 -40.52 34.22
CA ASN A 910 -39.74 -40.91 32.99
C ASN A 910 -39.49 -42.36 32.56
N GLU A 911 -38.59 -43.07 33.24
CA GLU A 911 -38.30 -44.48 32.98
C GLU A 911 -39.21 -45.40 33.81
N ASP A 912 -39.79 -46.42 33.16
CA ASP A 912 -40.76 -47.33 33.81
C ASP A 912 -40.11 -48.32 34.79
N ASP A 913 -38.79 -48.49 34.73
CA ASP A 913 -38.07 -49.53 35.46
C ASP A 913 -37.83 -49.12 36.93
N GLU A 914 -38.30 -49.94 37.88
CA GLU A 914 -38.20 -49.67 39.33
C GLU A 914 -36.78 -49.35 39.81
N ILE A 915 -35.76 -49.84 39.10
CA ILE A 915 -34.36 -49.67 39.47
C ILE A 915 -33.92 -48.20 39.33
N TYR A 916 -34.45 -47.46 38.35
CA TYR A 916 -34.19 -46.03 38.19
C TYR A 916 -34.82 -45.22 39.34
N HIS A 917 -36.04 -45.58 39.78
CA HIS A 917 -36.64 -44.99 40.99
C HIS A 917 -35.84 -45.31 42.27
N LYS A 918 -35.36 -46.56 42.43
CA LYS A 918 -34.50 -46.96 43.56
C LYS A 918 -33.17 -46.19 43.55
N PHE A 919 -32.62 -45.94 42.37
CA PHE A 919 -31.41 -45.14 42.18
C PHE A 919 -31.62 -43.66 42.56
N ILE A 920 -32.69 -43.01 42.09
CA ILE A 920 -33.03 -41.62 42.47
C ILE A 920 -33.21 -41.50 43.99
N ASN A 921 -33.95 -42.42 44.62
CA ASN A 921 -34.19 -42.43 46.06
C ASN A 921 -32.86 -42.51 46.86
N LYS A 922 -31.88 -43.25 46.34
CA LYS A 922 -30.53 -43.40 46.94
C LYS A 922 -29.64 -42.17 46.74
N ILE A 923 -29.88 -41.39 45.69
CA ILE A 923 -29.12 -40.18 45.33
C ILE A 923 -29.66 -38.93 46.03
N THR A 924 -30.98 -38.78 46.09
CA THR A 924 -31.67 -37.58 46.62
C THR A 924 -31.98 -37.65 48.12
N GLY A 925 -31.90 -38.85 48.72
CA GLY A 925 -32.17 -39.05 50.15
C GLY A 925 -33.62 -38.78 50.57
N LYS A 926 -34.55 -38.63 49.61
CA LYS A 926 -35.99 -38.46 49.84
C LYS A 926 -36.74 -39.54 49.06
N PRO A 927 -37.73 -40.23 49.67
CA PRO A 927 -38.60 -41.14 48.92
C PRO A 927 -39.49 -40.31 48.00
N ILE A 928 -39.33 -40.46 46.68
CA ILE A 928 -40.29 -39.90 45.72
C ILE A 928 -41.56 -40.75 45.85
N GLY A 929 -42.64 -40.11 46.32
CA GLY A 929 -43.93 -40.75 46.47
C GLY A 929 -44.43 -41.25 45.12
N SER A 930 -44.77 -42.54 45.08
CA SER A 930 -45.48 -43.22 44.01
C SER A 930 -46.62 -42.36 43.45
N THR A 931 -46.43 -41.78 42.27
CA THR A 931 -47.55 -41.39 41.42
C THR A 931 -47.55 -42.28 40.18
N ILE A 932 -47.78 -43.57 40.44
CA ILE A 932 -48.30 -44.48 39.42
C ILE A 932 -49.71 -43.97 39.09
N LYS A 933 -49.81 -43.12 38.05
CA LYS A 933 -51.07 -42.95 37.34
C LYS A 933 -51.22 -44.15 36.41
N LYS A 934 -52.01 -45.12 36.85
CA LYS A 934 -52.75 -45.99 35.94
C LYS A 934 -53.67 -45.10 35.11
N GLU A 935 -53.43 -45.04 33.80
CA GLU A 935 -54.44 -45.11 32.74
C GLU A 935 -53.76 -45.32 31.39
#